data_AF-A0A8H4CKJ2-F1
#
_entry.id   AF-A0A8H4CKJ2-F1
#
_cell.length_a   1.000
_cell.length_b   1.000
_cell.length_c   1.000
_cell.angle_alpha   90.00
_cell.angle_beta   90.00
_cell.angle_gamma   90.00
#
_symmetry.space_group_name_H-M   'P 1'
#
loop_
_entity.id
_entity.type
_entity.pdbx_description
1 polymer ?
#
loop_
_entity_poly.entity_id
_entity_poly.type
_entity_poly.pdbx_seq_one_letter_code
_entity_poly.pdbx_strand_id
1 'polypeptide(L)'
;MSASLAPECNEVKERYDTCFLKWYSEKYLRGTGTDNNECADLFKNYQKCLTVALKERGIDKLLDEAREDSKESDATYLGRKSRSRKTTSSPSSEPPSAQQSAWRQASACTTRGNSDSMHPLSVLSLGIFVAGYITARWDLVTRLYELAIFAWNYGVVTRAAKGFALLTFVFLLVFIPVERLATRESNLNDGLMRIFWPTDIQRSDLPGVVVGWRNSSLDVFVVAILDDVDVSTLQYLDRRNGHQLTKQQAGHVEFALKAGTLFRNSPHPVNSIYERCGHGAMHVLGLTNPSDAVVLDPSLFVATTPANAKAPRITCARALSIQIILYDRPRPSRMQYISLNPISLALGNKEAPGLPPTEHMAEEEKHELKKKEQKRKLVEKLKQHTIVKRSPSPKERALPKIVNQINWSWELEQLLQKNISRIGTRPKRTLSVSERVVEQATTMRNFVWDLFILYLLPLIQWGFVYMLMGHRAVAEFLLQILEFRLKDNYLALKDISATAQQVEIRLQQFCYWPMQYTTLRQRKNDWESVTTSHPDYIRFYNSLWLVANDVIIGIALGSYIIDNAEWVANAISELLSKYTVQALQRSISWLMGWPAGLKLNSELAMFLGDLFLWVIDYWSNCIVTLQPVLPHIIWFIGFSSFAGASMPIAMFSDLLSALTVHIYSFYLASARIYHWQLTILISLFHLFRGKKHNVLRNRIDSCDYDLDQLLVGTILFTLLFFLLPTVVVFYLNFAIARMVIISLKAVFDTLLSCLNHFPLFALMLRVKDPRRLPGGIRFELRDTHDYRLNNTSNEPPTSVIYLKSIPLTFRAMFHQYFQMGNRIRKHYLSPQVLLCLLTGRFVPPLNRKNLYSLQYSMLPARRAGIRQMWDAITTVQPSRKPVPFAMNGRRARRRRQDEPQIIIHPRLLIRVPKTFSAGPRIPPRNLRPQTRRLGDGVRVPVPEAEEQAVACRHAGLLGAQRDGLGAVEGGEDVGDGGEGGQAWPREGGCRGGGAGPVGWGGAGGRGGVGGEGGWEEEVYEGEFLGVLDGFAG
;
A
#
# COMPACT_ATOMS: atom_id res chain seq x y z
N MET A 1 1.02 17.89 -66.13
CA MET A 1 1.50 18.48 -64.86
C MET A 1 0.95 19.90 -64.75
N SER A 2 0.81 20.47 -63.56
CA SER A 2 0.33 21.86 -63.41
C SER A 2 1.42 22.86 -63.82
N ALA A 3 1.01 23.96 -64.46
CA ALA A 3 1.92 25.06 -64.76
C ALA A 3 2.49 25.66 -63.47
N SER A 4 3.70 26.21 -63.56
CA SER A 4 4.27 27.08 -62.54
C SER A 4 3.51 28.41 -62.46
N LEU A 5 3.65 29.11 -61.35
CA LEU A 5 3.09 30.46 -61.13
C LEU A 5 3.58 31.47 -62.20
N ALA A 6 4.79 31.23 -62.69
CA ALA A 6 5.50 32.01 -63.70
C ALA A 6 5.78 31.12 -64.92
N PRO A 7 5.31 31.46 -66.13
CA PRO A 7 5.46 30.60 -67.30
C PRO A 7 6.92 30.34 -67.67
N GLU A 8 7.81 31.31 -67.44
CA GLU A 8 9.26 31.22 -67.61
C GLU A 8 9.93 30.14 -66.72
N CYS A 9 9.28 29.72 -65.63
CA CYS A 9 9.80 28.65 -64.76
C CYS A 9 9.24 27.25 -65.10
N ASN A 10 8.37 27.11 -66.11
CA ASN A 10 7.72 25.84 -66.45
C ASN A 10 8.72 24.74 -66.84
N GLU A 11 9.71 25.02 -67.68
CA GLU A 11 10.67 24.01 -68.15
C GLU A 11 11.55 23.48 -67.00
N VAL A 12 12.00 24.37 -66.12
CA VAL A 12 12.81 24.01 -64.94
C VAL A 12 11.97 23.24 -63.93
N LYS A 13 10.69 23.60 -63.77
CA LYS A 13 9.70 22.88 -62.96
C LYS A 13 9.51 21.45 -63.48
N GLU A 14 9.27 21.29 -64.78
CA GLU A 14 9.00 19.99 -65.39
C GLU A 14 10.18 19.02 -65.21
N ARG A 15 11.42 19.49 -65.43
CA ARG A 15 12.64 18.70 -65.16
C ARG A 15 12.74 18.26 -63.70
N TYR A 16 12.42 19.15 -62.75
CA TYR A 16 12.40 18.80 -61.33
C TYR A 16 11.27 17.81 -60.98
N ASP A 17 10.04 18.08 -61.40
CA ASP A 17 8.87 17.25 -61.10
C ASP A 17 9.03 15.82 -61.65
N THR A 18 9.57 15.68 -62.87
CA THR A 18 9.87 14.37 -63.47
C THR A 18 10.95 13.61 -62.67
N CYS A 19 12.01 14.28 -62.22
CA CYS A 19 13.01 13.68 -61.31
C CYS A 19 12.36 13.25 -59.99
N PHE A 20 11.60 14.14 -59.37
CA PHE A 20 10.99 13.93 -58.06
C PHE A 20 9.98 12.77 -58.08
N LEU A 21 9.11 12.69 -59.10
CA LEU A 21 8.14 11.62 -59.25
C LEU A 21 8.81 10.25 -59.43
N LYS A 22 9.91 10.20 -60.19
CA LYS A 22 10.72 8.98 -60.35
C LYS A 22 11.35 8.56 -59.01
N TRP A 23 12.05 9.46 -58.33
CA TRP A 23 12.65 9.20 -57.02
C TRP A 23 11.59 8.77 -55.97
N TYR A 24 10.45 9.44 -55.94
CA TYR A 24 9.37 9.16 -54.98
C TYR A 24 8.76 7.78 -55.20
N SER A 25 8.45 7.42 -56.44
CA SER A 25 7.81 6.14 -56.80
C SER A 25 8.77 4.95 -56.76
N GLU A 26 10.00 5.10 -57.24
CA GLU A 26 10.95 4.00 -57.38
C GLU A 26 11.82 3.77 -56.13
N LYS A 27 12.10 4.81 -55.33
CA LYS A 27 13.03 4.73 -54.19
C LYS A 27 12.35 5.00 -52.84
N TYR A 28 11.64 6.11 -52.70
CA TYR A 28 11.04 6.49 -51.41
C TYR A 28 9.93 5.52 -50.98
N LEU A 29 8.93 5.27 -51.83
CA LEU A 29 7.84 4.33 -51.53
C LEU A 29 8.30 2.86 -51.42
N ARG A 30 9.46 2.50 -51.99
CA ARG A 30 10.06 1.16 -51.87
C ARG A 30 11.03 1.03 -50.69
N GLY A 31 11.24 2.09 -49.90
CA GLY A 31 12.09 2.07 -48.70
C GLY A 31 13.60 1.99 -48.96
N THR A 32 14.05 2.22 -50.19
CA THR A 32 15.46 2.11 -50.61
C THR A 32 16.21 3.44 -50.69
N GLY A 33 15.50 4.57 -50.53
CA GLY A 33 16.11 5.91 -50.51
C GLY A 33 16.44 6.42 -49.11
N THR A 34 17.70 6.32 -48.69
CA THR A 34 18.21 6.98 -47.45
C THR A 34 18.69 8.41 -47.67
N ASP A 35 19.05 8.79 -48.90
CA ASP A 35 19.66 10.08 -49.23
C ASP A 35 18.76 10.91 -50.16
N ASN A 36 18.39 12.12 -49.71
CA ASN A 36 17.42 13.01 -50.37
C ASN A 36 18.01 13.88 -51.50
N ASN A 37 19.23 13.62 -51.95
CA ASN A 37 20.00 14.62 -52.70
C ASN A 37 19.81 14.56 -54.24
N GLU A 38 19.25 13.49 -54.80
CA GLU A 38 19.26 13.23 -56.26
C GLU A 38 18.56 14.31 -57.11
N CYS A 39 17.46 14.88 -56.63
CA CYS A 39 16.73 15.95 -57.33
C CYS A 39 16.99 17.34 -56.73
N ALA A 40 17.92 17.47 -55.77
CA ALA A 40 18.10 18.69 -54.99
C ALA A 40 18.62 19.87 -55.81
N ASP A 41 19.48 19.63 -56.81
CA ASP A 41 20.03 20.71 -57.64
C ASP A 41 19.03 21.18 -58.71
N LEU A 42 18.21 20.27 -59.26
CA LEU A 42 17.05 20.65 -60.07
C LEU A 42 16.05 21.46 -59.25
N PHE A 43 15.81 21.09 -57.99
CA PHE A 43 14.96 21.86 -57.08
C PHE A 43 15.52 23.25 -56.81
N LYS A 44 16.82 23.40 -56.52
CA LYS A 44 17.46 24.71 -56.33
C LYS A 44 17.31 25.61 -57.56
N ASN A 45 17.43 25.04 -58.77
CA ASN A 45 17.27 25.81 -60.01
C ASN A 45 15.82 26.28 -60.20
N TYR A 46 14.84 25.40 -59.96
CA TYR A 46 13.43 25.78 -59.96
C TYR A 46 13.11 26.83 -58.87
N GLN A 47 13.61 26.62 -57.66
CA GLN A 47 13.45 27.54 -56.52
C GLN A 47 14.03 28.92 -56.82
N LYS A 48 15.21 29.01 -57.45
CA LYS A 48 15.81 30.29 -57.88
C LYS A 48 14.90 31.04 -58.85
N CYS A 49 14.44 30.37 -59.90
CA CYS A 49 13.49 30.95 -60.87
C CYS A 49 12.22 31.44 -60.18
N LEU A 50 11.60 30.59 -59.35
CA LEU A 50 10.38 30.91 -58.63
C LEU A 50 10.57 32.07 -57.62
N THR A 51 11.74 32.19 -56.99
CA THR A 51 12.03 33.26 -56.02
C THR A 51 12.10 34.63 -56.69
N VAL A 52 12.56 34.71 -57.96
CA VAL A 52 12.52 35.95 -58.74
C VAL A 52 11.07 36.32 -59.04
N ALA A 53 10.30 35.41 -59.64
CA ALA A 53 8.89 35.62 -59.97
C ALA A 53 8.00 35.96 -58.76
N LEU A 54 8.26 35.38 -57.58
CA LEU A 54 7.53 35.67 -56.35
C LEU A 54 7.80 37.09 -55.84
N LYS A 55 9.03 37.59 -56.00
CA LYS A 55 9.43 38.96 -55.64
C LYS A 55 8.83 40.00 -56.58
N GLU A 56 8.87 39.74 -57.89
CA GLU A 56 8.27 40.62 -58.90
C GLU A 56 6.76 40.79 -58.69
N ARG A 57 6.08 39.77 -58.15
CA ARG A 57 4.64 39.82 -57.82
C ARG A 57 4.34 40.23 -56.38
N GLY A 58 5.35 40.50 -55.54
CA GLY A 58 5.17 40.90 -54.13
C GLY A 58 4.54 39.83 -53.21
N ILE A 59 4.54 38.56 -53.64
CA ILE A 59 3.92 37.44 -52.91
C ILE A 59 4.86 36.91 -51.80
N ASP A 60 6.15 37.21 -51.89
CA ASP A 60 7.18 36.85 -50.91
C ASP A 60 6.84 37.35 -49.49
N LYS A 61 6.39 38.60 -49.36
CA LYS A 61 5.98 39.17 -48.06
C LYS A 61 4.81 38.42 -47.42
N LEU A 62 3.77 38.11 -48.20
CA LEU A 62 2.59 37.35 -47.72
C LEU A 62 2.96 35.92 -47.32
N LEU A 63 3.92 35.30 -48.02
CA LEU A 63 4.44 33.99 -47.68
C LEU A 63 5.24 33.99 -46.37
N ASP A 64 6.01 35.04 -46.10
CA ASP A 64 6.79 35.16 -44.87
C ASP A 64 5.92 35.57 -43.66
N GLU A 65 4.87 36.39 -43.85
CA GLU A 65 3.84 36.64 -42.83
C GLU A 65 3.11 35.34 -42.44
N ALA A 66 2.64 34.55 -43.42
CA ALA A 66 2.03 33.25 -43.16
C ALA A 66 2.99 32.22 -42.51
N ARG A 67 4.31 32.41 -42.65
CA ARG A 67 5.34 31.62 -41.98
C ARG A 67 5.59 32.04 -40.53
N GLU A 68 5.33 33.30 -40.16
CA GLU A 68 5.36 33.73 -38.76
C GLU A 68 4.14 33.16 -38.01
N ASP A 69 2.92 33.31 -38.55
CA ASP A 69 1.68 32.74 -37.95
C ASP A 69 1.74 31.21 -37.77
N SER A 70 2.38 30.51 -38.71
CA SER A 70 2.53 29.06 -38.61
C SER A 70 3.58 28.63 -37.57
N LYS A 71 4.56 29.46 -37.20
CA LYS A 71 5.50 29.13 -36.10
C LYS A 71 4.81 29.07 -34.74
N GLU A 72 3.87 29.97 -34.46
CA GLU A 72 3.16 30.00 -33.17
C GLU A 72 2.22 28.77 -33.04
N SER A 73 1.55 28.40 -34.12
CA SER A 73 0.72 27.18 -34.15
C SER A 73 1.56 25.89 -34.13
N ASP A 74 2.64 25.77 -34.91
CA ASP A 74 3.49 24.58 -34.91
C ASP A 74 4.25 24.38 -33.58
N ALA A 75 4.68 25.46 -32.90
CA ALA A 75 5.23 25.36 -31.55
C ALA A 75 4.22 24.73 -30.57
N THR A 76 2.93 25.04 -30.73
CA THR A 76 1.83 24.52 -29.91
C THR A 76 1.53 23.03 -30.18
N TYR A 77 1.70 22.56 -31.42
CA TYR A 77 1.44 21.17 -31.81
C TYR A 77 2.65 20.23 -31.71
N LEU A 78 3.86 20.66 -32.12
CA LEU A 78 5.06 19.82 -32.16
C LEU A 78 5.72 19.62 -30.79
N GLY A 79 5.49 20.54 -29.84
CA GLY A 79 5.96 20.43 -28.44
C GLY A 79 5.49 19.17 -27.70
N ARG A 80 4.56 18.39 -28.27
CA ARG A 80 3.95 17.20 -27.65
C ARG A 80 4.55 15.85 -28.09
N LYS A 81 5.48 15.79 -29.05
CA LYS A 81 5.96 14.50 -29.61
C LYS A 81 7.48 14.27 -29.71
N SER A 82 8.33 15.22 -29.34
CA SER A 82 9.80 15.05 -29.38
C SER A 82 10.42 14.85 -27.98
N ARG A 83 10.31 13.64 -27.42
CA ARG A 83 11.19 13.20 -26.31
C ARG A 83 11.32 11.67 -26.18
N SER A 84 11.82 11.01 -27.23
CA SER A 84 12.33 9.63 -27.12
C SER A 84 13.36 9.31 -28.21
N ARG A 85 14.50 8.74 -27.78
CA ARG A 85 15.58 8.12 -28.58
C ARG A 85 16.24 8.94 -29.70
N LYS A 86 17.44 9.45 -29.41
CA LYS A 86 18.62 9.17 -30.25
C LYS A 86 19.69 8.51 -29.38
N THR A 87 20.20 7.38 -29.85
CA THR A 87 21.39 6.69 -29.33
C THR A 87 22.64 7.28 -29.99
N THR A 88 23.67 7.52 -29.21
CA THR A 88 24.94 8.09 -29.68
C THR A 88 26.02 7.02 -29.83
N SER A 89 26.66 6.97 -31.00
CA SER A 89 28.00 6.41 -31.19
C SER A 89 28.96 7.55 -31.53
N SER A 90 30.00 7.72 -30.70
CA SER A 90 31.17 8.58 -30.88
C SER A 90 32.16 7.93 -31.89
N PRO A 91 33.36 8.51 -32.26
CA PRO A 91 34.09 9.63 -31.62
C PRO A 91 34.84 10.63 -32.54
N SER A 92 35.36 11.74 -31.98
CA SER A 92 36.82 12.07 -31.93
C SER A 92 37.13 13.51 -31.44
N SER A 93 38.34 13.68 -30.89
CA SER A 93 39.11 14.93 -30.63
C SER A 93 38.49 16.10 -29.85
N GLU A 94 38.83 16.14 -28.54
CA GLU A 94 39.54 17.21 -27.79
C GLU A 94 39.13 18.71 -27.81
N PRO A 95 39.47 19.48 -26.75
CA PRO A 95 38.54 20.44 -26.14
C PRO A 95 38.84 21.92 -26.45
N PRO A 96 37.89 22.84 -26.17
CA PRO A 96 38.01 23.59 -24.91
C PRO A 96 36.68 24.01 -24.22
N SER A 97 36.83 24.48 -22.97
CA SER A 97 35.96 25.43 -22.24
C SER A 97 34.44 25.19 -22.16
N ALA A 98 33.95 24.88 -20.96
CA ALA A 98 32.53 24.83 -20.65
C ALA A 98 31.97 26.19 -20.18
N GLN A 99 30.83 26.62 -20.74
CA GLN A 99 29.84 27.44 -20.02
C GLN A 99 28.48 27.48 -20.73
N GLN A 100 27.45 26.95 -20.06
CA GLN A 100 26.06 27.46 -19.95
C GLN A 100 25.01 26.34 -19.75
N SER A 101 24.68 26.03 -18.49
CA SER A 101 23.31 25.62 -18.10
C SER A 101 23.12 25.67 -16.58
N ALA A 102 22.93 26.87 -16.02
CA ALA A 102 22.58 27.05 -14.62
C ALA A 102 21.30 27.88 -14.48
N TRP A 103 20.14 27.21 -14.35
CA TRP A 103 18.89 27.78 -13.79
C TRP A 103 17.92 26.67 -13.34
N ARG A 104 18.39 25.72 -12.53
CA ARG A 104 17.54 24.84 -11.69
C ARG A 104 18.27 24.37 -10.44
N GLN A 105 18.18 25.14 -9.35
CA GLN A 105 17.93 24.69 -7.97
C GLN A 105 18.25 25.82 -6.98
N ALA A 106 17.19 26.47 -6.47
CA ALA A 106 17.27 27.35 -5.31
C ALA A 106 16.25 26.84 -4.27
N SER A 107 16.66 25.91 -3.41
CA SER A 107 15.98 25.55 -2.15
C SER A 107 16.74 24.48 -1.34
N ALA A 108 17.95 24.80 -0.86
CA ALA A 108 18.52 24.29 0.40
C ALA A 108 19.87 24.97 0.71
N CYS A 109 20.19 25.09 2.01
CA CYS A 109 21.50 25.45 2.58
C CYS A 109 22.02 26.91 2.45
N THR A 110 21.46 27.80 3.28
CA THR A 110 22.29 28.49 4.29
C THR A 110 22.81 27.46 5.32
N THR A 111 24.01 27.50 5.89
CA THR A 111 25.14 28.45 5.81
C THR A 111 26.44 27.68 6.06
N ARG A 112 27.47 27.88 5.22
CA ARG A 112 28.87 27.86 5.67
C ARG A 112 29.67 28.72 4.70
N GLY A 113 30.30 29.77 5.20
CA GLY A 113 30.99 30.74 4.34
C GLY A 113 32.25 30.15 3.74
N ASN A 114 32.55 30.54 2.51
CA ASN A 114 33.91 30.82 2.11
C ASN A 114 33.92 32.03 1.17
N SER A 115 34.83 32.95 1.44
CA SER A 115 35.07 34.15 0.64
C SER A 115 35.99 33.81 -0.52
N ASP A 116 35.58 34.11 -1.75
CA ASP A 116 36.48 34.17 -2.91
C ASP A 116 36.13 35.37 -3.79
N SER A 117 37.15 36.16 -4.13
CA SER A 117 37.04 37.41 -4.88
C SER A 117 36.81 37.18 -6.38
N MET A 118 35.85 37.89 -6.98
CA MET A 118 35.59 37.80 -8.42
C MET A 118 36.70 38.47 -9.26
N HIS A 119 37.16 37.78 -10.31
CA HIS A 119 38.23 38.22 -11.20
C HIS A 119 37.81 39.43 -12.08
N PRO A 120 38.68 40.44 -12.31
CA PRO A 120 38.33 41.70 -12.98
C PRO A 120 37.81 41.58 -14.42
N LEU A 121 38.14 40.50 -15.14
CA LEU A 121 37.70 40.27 -16.52
C LEU A 121 36.19 40.04 -16.66
N SER A 122 35.51 39.49 -15.64
CA SER A 122 34.06 39.26 -15.69
C SER A 122 33.25 40.56 -15.61
N VAL A 123 33.77 41.57 -14.91
CA VAL A 123 33.10 42.88 -14.78
C VAL A 123 33.15 43.62 -16.12
N LEU A 124 34.28 43.52 -16.85
CA LEU A 124 34.43 44.13 -18.17
C LEU A 124 33.48 43.50 -19.19
N SER A 125 33.35 42.17 -19.23
CA SER A 125 32.42 41.49 -20.14
C SER A 125 30.95 41.82 -19.84
N LEU A 126 30.59 41.94 -18.55
CA LEU A 126 29.26 42.38 -18.15
C LEU A 126 29.01 43.84 -18.56
N GLY A 127 30.00 44.72 -18.37
CA GLY A 127 29.93 46.12 -18.77
C GLY A 127 29.73 46.31 -20.27
N ILE A 128 30.45 45.55 -21.12
CA ILE A 128 30.29 45.60 -22.58
C ILE A 128 28.91 45.08 -22.99
N PHE A 129 28.44 43.97 -22.41
CA PHE A 129 27.10 43.43 -22.70
C PHE A 129 25.98 44.38 -22.28
N VAL A 130 26.09 45.00 -21.09
CA VAL A 130 25.13 45.99 -20.58
C VAL A 130 25.15 47.26 -21.42
N ALA A 131 26.32 47.77 -21.81
CA ALA A 131 26.44 48.93 -22.70
C ALA A 131 25.84 48.65 -24.10
N GLY A 132 26.10 47.48 -24.68
CA GLY A 132 25.50 47.04 -25.94
C GLY A 132 23.98 46.91 -25.85
N TYR A 133 23.46 46.36 -24.74
CA TYR A 133 22.01 46.23 -24.53
C TYR A 133 21.34 47.59 -24.30
N ILE A 134 21.97 48.49 -23.55
CA ILE A 134 21.50 49.87 -23.32
C ILE A 134 21.45 50.67 -24.63
N THR A 135 22.46 50.56 -25.48
CA THR A 135 22.48 51.24 -26.80
C THR A 135 21.44 50.66 -27.76
N ALA A 136 21.24 49.34 -27.79
CA ALA A 136 20.22 48.69 -28.63
C ALA A 136 18.77 48.91 -28.17
N ARG A 137 18.54 49.35 -26.93
CA ARG A 137 17.22 49.60 -26.33
C ARG A 137 17.16 50.95 -25.60
N TRP A 138 17.75 52.00 -26.19
CA TRP A 138 17.83 53.32 -25.57
C TRP A 138 16.45 53.89 -25.17
N ASP A 139 15.39 53.61 -25.94
CA ASP A 139 13.99 53.98 -25.63
C ASP A 139 13.45 53.33 -24.33
N LEU A 140 13.95 52.14 -23.96
CA LEU A 140 13.62 51.53 -22.67
C LEU A 140 14.29 52.28 -21.51
N VAL A 141 15.51 52.76 -21.73
CA VAL A 141 16.31 53.48 -20.73
C VAL A 141 15.78 54.89 -20.52
N THR A 142 15.38 55.59 -21.58
CA THR A 142 14.68 56.89 -21.46
C THR A 142 13.36 56.72 -20.71
N ARG A 143 12.53 55.71 -21.04
CA ARG A 143 11.29 55.44 -20.28
C ARG A 143 11.53 55.01 -18.84
N LEU A 144 12.59 54.26 -18.54
CA LEU A 144 12.99 53.94 -17.16
C LEU A 144 13.47 55.18 -16.40
N TYR A 145 14.18 56.09 -17.07
CA TYR A 145 14.63 57.36 -16.51
C TYR A 145 13.45 58.31 -16.23
N GLU A 146 12.50 58.43 -17.17
CA GLU A 146 11.23 59.13 -16.97
C GLU A 146 10.42 58.50 -15.83
N LEU A 147 10.31 57.16 -15.77
CA LEU A 147 9.60 56.47 -14.69
C LEU A 147 10.29 56.64 -13.32
N ALA A 148 11.63 56.69 -13.29
CA ALA A 148 12.39 56.93 -12.08
C ALA A 148 12.25 58.39 -11.60
N ILE A 149 12.31 59.36 -12.50
CA ILE A 149 12.04 60.78 -12.21
C ILE A 149 10.59 60.95 -11.76
N PHE A 150 9.62 60.29 -12.41
CA PHE A 150 8.22 60.29 -11.99
C PHE A 150 8.06 59.69 -10.59
N ALA A 151 8.65 58.52 -10.33
CA ALA A 151 8.60 57.86 -9.02
C ALA A 151 9.30 58.68 -7.91
N TRP A 152 10.30 59.49 -8.25
CA TRP A 152 10.98 60.41 -7.35
C TRP A 152 10.16 61.68 -7.10
N ASN A 153 9.78 62.40 -8.16
CA ASN A 153 9.03 63.66 -8.09
C ASN A 153 7.65 63.50 -7.46
N TYR A 154 6.94 62.40 -7.73
CA TYR A 154 5.68 62.07 -7.09
C TYR A 154 5.86 61.33 -5.74
N GLY A 155 7.09 61.22 -5.21
CA GLY A 155 7.36 60.66 -3.88
C GLY A 155 6.85 59.21 -3.71
N VAL A 156 6.89 58.40 -4.76
CA VAL A 156 6.49 56.99 -4.72
C VAL A 156 7.55 56.18 -3.99
N VAL A 157 8.84 56.43 -4.28
CA VAL A 157 9.96 55.76 -3.60
C VAL A 157 9.98 56.07 -2.11
N THR A 158 9.73 57.33 -1.73
CA THR A 158 9.70 57.74 -0.31
C THR A 158 8.47 57.18 0.42
N ARG A 159 7.31 57.07 -0.24
CA ARG A 159 6.13 56.39 0.31
C ARG A 159 6.34 54.88 0.46
N ALA A 160 6.97 54.22 -0.52
CA ALA A 160 7.33 52.81 -0.46
C ALA A 160 8.36 52.52 0.64
N ALA A 161 9.39 53.36 0.78
CA ALA A 161 10.39 53.25 1.85
C ALA A 161 9.77 53.46 3.24
N LYS A 162 8.87 54.45 3.41
CA LYS A 162 8.09 54.62 4.65
C LYS A 162 7.21 53.42 4.94
N GLY A 163 6.54 52.87 3.93
CA GLY A 163 5.73 51.64 4.06
C GLY A 163 6.56 50.43 4.48
N PHE A 164 7.73 50.22 3.87
CA PHE A 164 8.64 49.13 4.21
C PHE A 164 9.25 49.30 5.62
N ALA A 165 9.61 50.53 6.00
CA ALA A 165 10.07 50.85 7.36
C ALA A 165 8.97 50.57 8.40
N LEU A 166 7.73 50.98 8.14
CA LEU A 166 6.57 50.70 9.01
C LEU A 166 6.32 49.19 9.13
N LEU A 167 6.33 48.45 8.02
CA LEU A 167 6.14 46.99 8.00
C LEU A 167 7.27 46.27 8.76
N THR A 168 8.52 46.72 8.60
CA THR A 168 9.67 46.19 9.33
C THR A 168 9.55 46.49 10.82
N PHE A 169 9.14 47.70 11.19
CA PHE A 169 8.92 48.11 12.58
C PHE A 169 7.80 47.28 13.25
N VAL A 170 6.68 47.07 12.56
CA VAL A 170 5.59 46.17 13.02
C VAL A 170 6.08 44.71 13.11
N PHE A 171 6.90 44.24 12.17
CA PHE A 171 7.49 42.91 12.24
C PHE A 171 8.39 42.73 13.47
N LEU A 172 9.27 43.70 13.74
CA LEU A 172 10.19 43.68 14.87
C LEU A 172 9.50 43.89 16.23
N LEU A 173 8.51 44.79 16.34
CA LEU A 173 7.83 45.12 17.60
C LEU A 173 6.57 44.32 17.91
N VAL A 174 5.94 43.68 16.92
CA VAL A 174 4.74 42.85 17.14
C VAL A 174 5.05 41.40 16.84
N PHE A 175 5.44 41.06 15.60
CA PHE A 175 5.54 39.66 15.19
C PHE A 175 6.68 38.90 15.88
N ILE A 176 7.88 39.46 16.02
CA ILE A 176 8.98 38.81 16.76
C ILE A 176 8.66 38.61 18.25
N PRO A 177 8.20 39.62 19.02
CA PRO A 177 7.84 39.40 20.42
C PRO A 177 6.61 38.51 20.57
N VAL A 178 5.63 38.52 19.65
CA VAL A 178 4.53 37.55 19.65
C VAL A 178 5.01 36.13 19.35
N GLU A 179 5.97 35.93 18.43
CA GLU A 179 6.59 34.62 18.19
C GLU A 179 7.41 34.15 19.41
N ARG A 180 8.19 35.05 20.02
CA ARG A 180 8.93 34.78 21.27
C ARG A 180 7.99 34.47 22.44
N LEU A 181 6.86 35.16 22.54
CA LEU A 181 5.86 34.92 23.58
C LEU A 181 5.12 33.60 23.31
N ALA A 182 4.68 33.34 22.08
CA ALA A 182 4.01 32.09 21.70
C ALA A 182 4.94 30.88 21.85
N THR A 183 6.23 30.99 21.52
CA THR A 183 7.21 29.93 21.77
C THR A 183 7.49 29.77 23.27
N ARG A 184 7.57 30.85 24.05
CA ARG A 184 7.67 30.79 25.51
C ARG A 184 6.44 30.11 26.14
N GLU A 185 5.23 30.49 25.75
CA GLU A 185 3.96 29.89 26.18
C GLU A 185 3.82 28.43 25.78
N SER A 186 4.27 28.06 24.58
CA SER A 186 4.29 26.66 24.12
C SER A 186 5.22 25.77 24.94
N ASN A 187 6.25 26.36 25.58
CA ASN A 187 7.17 25.66 26.47
C ASN A 187 6.77 25.78 27.96
N LEU A 188 6.03 26.81 28.37
CA LEU A 188 5.57 27.04 29.74
C LEU A 188 4.48 26.04 30.19
N ASN A 189 3.74 25.43 29.27
CA ASN A 189 2.52 24.65 29.58
C ASN A 189 2.68 23.13 29.64
N ASP A 190 3.89 22.57 29.61
CA ASP A 190 4.08 21.09 29.62
C ASP A 190 4.37 20.48 31.00
N GLY A 191 3.88 21.13 32.07
CA GLY A 191 3.76 20.52 33.42
C GLY A 191 2.68 19.43 33.53
N LEU A 192 2.09 19.01 32.41
CA LEU A 192 1.11 17.92 32.30
C LEU A 192 1.81 16.56 32.37
N MET A 193 1.67 15.88 33.51
CA MET A 193 2.13 14.51 33.67
C MET A 193 1.11 13.51 33.12
N ARG A 194 1.54 12.66 32.17
CA ARG A 194 0.71 11.59 31.60
C ARG A 194 1.13 10.24 32.17
N ILE A 195 0.15 9.48 32.64
CA ILE A 195 0.36 8.20 33.30
C ILE A 195 -0.57 7.17 32.65
N PHE A 196 0.02 6.23 31.91
CA PHE A 196 -0.72 5.10 31.36
C PHE A 196 -0.86 4.03 32.45
N TRP A 197 -2.09 3.80 32.88
CA TRP A 197 -2.42 2.94 34.02
C TRP A 197 -3.37 1.81 33.61
N PRO A 198 -3.01 0.54 33.80
CA PRO A 198 -3.89 -0.59 33.46
C PRO A 198 -5.06 -0.72 34.44
N THR A 199 -6.25 -1.06 33.93
CA THR A 199 -7.49 -1.16 34.72
C THR A 199 -7.56 -2.36 35.66
N ASP A 200 -6.71 -3.36 35.45
CA ASP A 200 -6.81 -4.72 36.01
C ASP A 200 -5.67 -5.11 36.98
N ILE A 201 -4.79 -4.17 37.37
CA ILE A 201 -3.83 -4.40 38.47
C ILE A 201 -4.61 -4.64 39.79
N GLN A 202 -4.12 -5.60 40.59
CA GLN A 202 -4.66 -5.87 41.92
C GLN A 202 -4.57 -4.62 42.81
N ARG A 203 -5.66 -4.30 43.49
CA ARG A 203 -5.71 -3.22 44.48
C ARG A 203 -5.42 -3.82 45.85
N SER A 204 -4.29 -3.45 46.42
CA SER A 204 -3.88 -3.76 47.78
C SER A 204 -3.76 -2.45 48.55
N ASP A 205 -4.09 -2.47 49.84
CA ASP A 205 -3.85 -1.35 50.75
C ASP A 205 -2.41 -1.39 51.34
N LEU A 206 -1.61 -2.38 50.93
CA LEU A 206 -0.23 -2.57 51.33
C LEU A 206 0.71 -1.57 50.62
N PRO A 207 1.83 -1.18 51.27
CA PRO A 207 2.86 -0.39 50.60
C PRO A 207 3.55 -1.22 49.52
N GLY A 208 3.77 -0.62 48.34
CA GLY A 208 4.35 -1.32 47.19
C GLY A 208 5.15 -0.41 46.26
N VAL A 209 5.84 -1.03 45.31
CA VAL A 209 6.73 -0.33 44.35
C VAL A 209 6.14 -0.40 42.94
N VAL A 210 5.92 0.76 42.31
CA VAL A 210 5.39 0.86 40.94
C VAL A 210 6.53 0.72 39.93
N VAL A 211 6.43 -0.25 39.03
CA VAL A 211 7.46 -0.55 38.01
C VAL A 211 6.91 -0.36 36.59
N GLY A 212 7.76 0.17 35.70
CA GLY A 212 7.43 0.26 34.27
C GLY A 212 8.43 1.05 33.44
N TRP A 213 7.93 1.76 32.44
CA TRP A 213 8.75 2.51 31.47
C TRP A 213 8.60 4.02 31.63
N ARG A 214 9.72 4.73 31.51
CA ARG A 214 9.79 6.20 31.52
C ARG A 214 10.04 6.71 30.10
N ASN A 215 8.98 7.09 29.39
CA ASN A 215 9.05 7.59 28.01
C ASN A 215 9.56 9.05 27.94
N SER A 216 9.29 9.85 28.99
CA SER A 216 9.80 11.21 29.18
C SER A 216 9.90 11.54 30.68
N SER A 217 10.37 12.73 31.04
CA SER A 217 10.37 13.22 32.43
C SER A 217 8.99 13.15 33.09
N LEU A 218 7.94 13.44 32.32
CA LEU A 218 6.53 13.54 32.71
C LEU A 218 5.59 12.60 31.89
N ASP A 219 6.14 11.63 31.16
CA ASP A 219 5.37 10.66 30.35
C ASP A 219 5.75 9.25 30.76
N VAL A 220 4.85 8.58 31.49
CA VAL A 220 5.16 7.38 32.27
C VAL A 220 4.16 6.26 31.98
N PHE A 221 4.65 5.04 31.87
CA PHE A 221 3.86 3.85 31.58
C PHE A 221 4.01 2.81 32.69
N VAL A 222 2.91 2.49 33.39
CA VAL A 222 2.89 1.51 34.48
C VAL A 222 2.68 0.11 33.92
N VAL A 223 3.53 -0.83 34.34
CA VAL A 223 3.46 -2.26 33.97
C VAL A 223 2.83 -3.07 35.10
N ALA A 224 3.35 -2.94 36.31
CA ALA A 224 2.98 -3.72 37.48
C ALA A 224 3.23 -2.93 38.79
N ILE A 225 2.50 -3.32 39.85
CA ILE A 225 2.80 -2.94 41.23
C ILE A 225 3.41 -4.18 41.91
N LEU A 226 4.51 -3.99 42.64
CA LEU A 226 5.18 -5.04 43.42
C LEU A 226 4.89 -4.81 44.90
N ASP A 227 3.96 -5.59 45.44
CA ASP A 227 3.58 -5.63 46.84
C ASP A 227 4.58 -6.48 47.65
N ASP A 228 4.58 -6.35 48.98
CA ASP A 228 5.40 -7.18 49.90
C ASP A 228 6.92 -7.08 49.66
N VAL A 229 7.37 -5.91 49.19
CA VAL A 229 8.79 -5.52 49.18
C VAL A 229 8.99 -4.53 50.33
N ASP A 230 9.87 -4.84 51.28
CA ASP A 230 10.19 -3.93 52.41
C ASP A 230 10.56 -2.52 51.90
N VAL A 231 9.63 -1.56 52.07
CA VAL A 231 9.82 -0.12 51.77
C VAL A 231 10.38 0.64 52.99
N SER A 232 10.56 -0.06 54.12
CA SER A 232 10.93 0.42 55.45
C SER A 232 12.41 0.82 55.59
N THR A 233 12.86 1.79 54.78
CA THR A 233 13.97 2.75 54.98
C THR A 233 14.17 3.63 53.73
N LEU A 234 13.30 4.63 53.59
CA LEU A 234 13.54 5.85 52.81
C LEU A 234 13.35 7.06 53.73
N GLN A 235 14.45 7.79 53.95
CA GLN A 235 14.60 8.85 54.94
C GLN A 235 15.80 9.70 54.52
N TYR A 236 15.64 11.01 54.35
CA TYR A 236 16.73 11.91 53.97
C TYR A 236 16.61 13.23 54.72
N LEU A 237 17.73 13.77 55.18
CA LEU A 237 17.79 14.99 55.97
C LEU A 237 18.78 16.02 55.39
N ASP A 238 18.51 17.28 55.68
CA ASP A 238 18.95 18.44 54.91
C ASP A 238 20.43 18.86 55.11
N ARG A 239 20.97 19.56 54.13
CA ARG A 239 22.39 19.94 54.01
C ARG A 239 22.79 21.20 54.81
N ARG A 240 21.88 21.88 55.50
CA ARG A 240 22.25 23.01 56.40
C ARG A 240 22.35 22.64 57.87
N ASN A 241 21.47 21.78 58.40
CA ASN A 241 21.30 21.63 59.86
C ASN A 241 21.67 20.25 60.43
N GLY A 242 22.11 19.30 59.61
CA GLY A 242 22.79 18.08 60.08
C GLY A 242 21.91 16.82 60.25
N HIS A 243 22.28 15.81 59.47
CA HIS A 243 22.09 14.36 59.71
C HIS A 243 20.72 13.70 59.46
N GLN A 244 20.63 12.93 58.35
CA GLN A 244 20.32 11.48 58.29
C GLN A 244 20.25 11.06 56.79
N LEU A 245 20.89 9.96 56.38
CA LEU A 245 20.78 9.39 55.03
C LEU A 245 20.13 8.00 55.06
N THR A 246 19.24 7.73 54.12
CA THR A 246 18.99 6.39 53.55
C THR A 246 18.58 6.51 52.07
N LYS A 247 19.17 5.68 51.21
CA LYS A 247 18.80 5.54 49.78
C LYS A 247 19.20 4.14 49.29
N GLN A 248 18.53 3.10 49.80
CA GLN A 248 18.93 1.71 49.50
C GLN A 248 17.81 0.75 49.06
N GLN A 249 16.56 0.85 49.53
CA GLN A 249 15.54 -0.17 49.21
C GLN A 249 14.86 -0.02 47.83
N ALA A 250 14.40 1.16 47.43
CA ALA A 250 13.95 1.38 46.05
C ALA A 250 15.06 1.08 45.02
N GLY A 251 16.31 1.32 45.42
CA GLY A 251 17.51 0.95 44.67
C GLY A 251 17.72 -0.57 44.54
N HIS A 252 17.24 -1.41 45.46
CA HIS A 252 17.31 -2.88 45.31
C HIS A 252 16.38 -3.39 44.21
N VAL A 253 15.16 -2.86 44.08
CA VAL A 253 14.26 -3.21 42.98
C VAL A 253 14.80 -2.67 41.64
N GLU A 254 15.30 -1.44 41.61
CA GLU A 254 15.93 -0.87 40.42
C GLU A 254 17.20 -1.63 40.00
N PHE A 255 18.02 -2.06 40.97
CA PHE A 255 19.18 -2.93 40.75
C PHE A 255 18.76 -4.32 40.29
N ALA A 256 17.71 -4.92 40.85
CA ALA A 256 17.15 -6.20 40.42
C ALA A 256 16.64 -6.16 38.97
N LEU A 257 16.03 -5.05 38.55
CA LEU A 257 15.64 -4.79 37.16
C LEU A 257 16.87 -4.67 36.24
N LYS A 258 17.88 -3.88 36.64
CA LYS A 258 19.12 -3.67 35.86
C LYS A 258 20.01 -4.92 35.77
N ALA A 259 20.06 -5.72 36.85
CA ALA A 259 20.80 -6.98 36.92
C ALA A 259 20.01 -8.17 36.35
N GLY A 260 18.76 -7.95 35.89
CA GLY A 260 17.93 -8.96 35.24
C GLY A 260 17.43 -10.09 36.16
N THR A 261 17.54 -9.97 37.48
CA THR A 261 17.11 -11.02 38.43
C THR A 261 15.61 -11.27 38.36
N LEU A 262 14.83 -10.22 38.10
CA LEU A 262 13.39 -10.26 37.86
C LEU A 262 12.97 -10.89 36.52
N PHE A 263 13.89 -11.07 35.56
CA PHE A 263 13.65 -11.75 34.28
C PHE A 263 14.25 -13.16 34.25
N ARG A 264 14.77 -13.64 35.38
CA ARG A 264 15.43 -14.96 35.47
C ARG A 264 14.42 -16.09 35.26
N ASN A 265 14.80 -17.06 34.41
CA ASN A 265 13.92 -18.11 33.88
C ASN A 265 12.81 -17.58 32.94
N SER A 266 13.09 -16.54 32.14
CA SER A 266 12.23 -16.18 31.02
C SER A 266 12.12 -17.34 30.01
N PRO A 267 10.94 -17.61 29.44
CA PRO A 267 10.76 -18.67 28.43
C PRO A 267 11.46 -18.36 27.09
N HIS A 268 11.65 -17.07 26.78
CA HIS A 268 12.20 -16.56 25.53
C HIS A 268 13.24 -15.45 25.83
N PRO A 269 14.08 -15.02 24.87
CA PRO A 269 15.09 -13.99 25.11
C PRO A 269 14.49 -12.64 25.51
N VAL A 270 15.13 -11.98 26.49
CA VAL A 270 14.67 -10.70 27.08
C VAL A 270 15.00 -9.51 26.17
N ASN A 271 16.07 -9.57 25.37
CA ASN A 271 16.49 -8.47 24.47
C ASN A 271 15.37 -7.98 23.54
N SER A 272 14.54 -8.91 23.04
CA SER A 272 13.40 -8.63 22.17
C SER A 272 12.32 -7.73 22.82
N ILE A 273 12.24 -7.72 24.16
CA ILE A 273 11.34 -6.83 24.92
C ILE A 273 11.84 -5.38 24.83
N TYR A 274 13.12 -5.17 25.14
CA TYR A 274 13.77 -3.85 25.14
C TYR A 274 13.77 -3.22 23.74
N GLU A 275 14.07 -4.02 22.71
CA GLU A 275 14.04 -3.58 21.31
C GLU A 275 12.64 -3.08 20.89
N ARG A 276 11.58 -3.87 21.17
CA ARG A 276 10.20 -3.56 20.74
C ARG A 276 9.52 -2.49 21.58
N CYS A 277 9.85 -2.40 22.88
CA CYS A 277 9.42 -1.30 23.75
C CYS A 277 10.27 -0.03 23.55
N GLY A 278 11.40 -0.13 22.85
CA GLY A 278 12.25 0.98 22.42
C GLY A 278 12.97 1.71 23.57
N HIS A 279 13.33 0.97 24.63
CA HIS A 279 13.95 1.44 25.88
C HIS A 279 14.96 0.40 26.39
N GLY A 280 16.10 0.84 26.92
CA GLY A 280 17.18 -0.06 27.35
C GLY A 280 17.01 -0.74 28.72
N ALA A 281 16.13 -0.21 29.59
CA ALA A 281 15.84 -0.78 30.91
C ALA A 281 14.46 -0.33 31.41
N MET A 282 13.86 -1.11 32.31
CA MET A 282 12.71 -0.68 33.12
C MET A 282 13.18 0.10 34.35
N HIS A 283 12.31 0.93 34.89
CA HIS A 283 12.61 1.80 36.03
C HIS A 283 11.52 1.68 37.11
N VAL A 284 11.91 1.97 38.34
CA VAL A 284 10.97 2.29 39.42
C VAL A 284 10.38 3.67 39.12
N LEU A 285 9.06 3.78 39.20
CA LEU A 285 8.30 4.97 38.76
C LEU A 285 7.69 5.74 39.93
N GLY A 286 7.38 5.03 41.02
CA GLY A 286 6.66 5.57 42.15
C GLY A 286 6.43 4.54 43.26
N LEU A 287 5.75 4.98 44.32
CA LEU A 287 5.34 4.15 45.45
C LEU A 287 3.81 4.09 45.52
N THR A 288 3.26 2.96 45.93
CA THR A 288 1.84 2.80 46.26
C THR A 288 1.63 2.78 47.77
N ASN A 289 0.57 3.46 48.22
CA ASN A 289 0.09 3.47 49.61
C ASN A 289 1.21 3.55 50.68
N PRO A 290 2.08 4.58 50.65
CA PRO A 290 3.12 4.75 51.67
C PRO A 290 2.49 5.03 53.05
N SER A 291 3.03 4.38 54.09
CA SER A 291 2.51 4.47 55.46
C SER A 291 2.83 5.79 56.17
N ASP A 292 3.87 6.50 55.74
CA ASP A 292 4.36 7.77 56.31
C ASP A 292 4.40 8.90 55.28
N ALA A 293 4.45 10.14 55.77
CA ALA A 293 4.61 11.36 54.96
C ALA A 293 6.05 11.51 54.41
N VAL A 294 6.44 10.63 53.47
CA VAL A 294 7.79 10.61 52.88
C VAL A 294 8.02 11.80 51.95
N VAL A 295 9.14 12.50 52.13
CA VAL A 295 9.64 13.49 51.15
C VAL A 295 10.32 12.74 50.00
N LEU A 296 9.61 12.55 48.89
CA LEU A 296 10.12 11.81 47.73
C LEU A 296 11.13 12.62 46.89
N ASP A 297 12.06 11.91 46.23
CA ASP A 297 12.78 12.43 45.07
C ASP A 297 11.74 13.01 44.07
N PRO A 298 11.89 14.26 43.59
CA PRO A 298 10.84 14.95 42.83
C PRO A 298 10.50 14.27 41.49
N SER A 299 11.27 13.26 41.06
CA SER A 299 11.08 12.55 39.80
C SER A 299 10.19 11.30 39.87
N LEU A 300 9.78 10.88 41.08
CA LEU A 300 8.88 9.77 41.37
C LEU A 300 7.47 10.31 41.71
N PHE A 301 6.43 9.47 41.55
CA PHE A 301 5.06 9.80 41.98
C PHE A 301 4.59 8.89 43.12
N VAL A 302 3.61 9.36 43.90
CA VAL A 302 2.86 8.53 44.84
C VAL A 302 1.50 8.23 44.24
N ALA A 303 1.10 6.96 44.22
CA ALA A 303 -0.26 6.55 43.87
C ALA A 303 -0.97 5.98 45.09
N THR A 304 -2.18 6.47 45.37
CA THR A 304 -3.07 5.85 46.34
C THR A 304 -4.20 5.15 45.60
N THR A 305 -4.35 3.85 45.89
CA THR A 305 -5.30 2.94 45.23
C THR A 305 -6.32 2.43 46.22
N PRO A 306 -7.21 3.30 46.76
CA PRO A 306 -8.20 2.87 47.73
C PRO A 306 -9.17 1.89 47.08
N ALA A 307 -9.52 0.81 47.78
CA ALA A 307 -10.33 -0.30 47.27
C ALA A 307 -11.57 0.13 46.47
N ASN A 308 -12.27 1.16 46.95
CA ASN A 308 -13.53 1.66 46.38
C ASN A 308 -13.39 2.53 45.11
N ALA A 309 -12.21 3.05 44.77
CA ALA A 309 -12.04 3.93 43.60
C ALA A 309 -11.73 3.14 42.32
N LYS A 310 -12.37 3.51 41.19
CA LYS A 310 -12.11 2.89 39.88
C LYS A 310 -10.81 3.37 39.20
N ALA A 311 -10.18 4.42 39.72
CA ALA A 311 -8.92 4.97 39.24
C ALA A 311 -8.02 5.34 40.44
N PRO A 312 -6.69 5.24 40.33
CA PRO A 312 -5.77 5.70 41.38
C PRO A 312 -5.87 7.22 41.53
N ARG A 313 -5.71 7.73 42.76
CA ARG A 313 -5.30 9.12 42.98
C ARG A 313 -3.78 9.18 42.90
N ILE A 314 -3.23 10.22 42.28
CA ILE A 314 -1.79 10.34 42.04
C ILE A 314 -1.32 11.74 42.42
N THR A 315 -0.25 11.81 43.21
CA THR A 315 0.41 13.06 43.59
C THR A 315 1.87 13.05 43.13
N CYS A 316 2.34 14.19 42.62
CA CYS A 316 3.72 14.35 42.12
C CYS A 316 4.17 15.81 42.25
N ALA A 317 5.29 16.04 42.94
CA ALA A 317 5.82 17.39 43.20
C ALA A 317 6.27 18.16 41.95
N ARG A 318 6.39 17.51 40.78
CA ARG A 318 6.77 18.14 39.49
C ARG A 318 5.60 18.37 38.51
N ALA A 319 4.40 17.89 38.83
CA ALA A 319 3.26 17.95 37.92
C ALA A 319 2.33 19.13 38.27
N LEU A 320 2.12 20.04 37.32
CA LEU A 320 1.12 21.12 37.42
C LEU A 320 -0.29 20.61 37.13
N SER A 321 -0.40 19.54 36.32
CA SER A 321 -1.65 18.84 36.03
C SER A 321 -1.36 17.38 35.73
N ILE A 322 -2.33 16.49 35.96
CA ILE A 322 -2.16 15.05 35.80
C ILE A 322 -3.22 14.50 34.84
N GLN A 323 -2.80 13.61 33.95
CA GLN A 323 -3.65 12.91 33.00
C GLN A 323 -3.45 11.40 33.12
N ILE A 324 -4.45 10.73 33.68
CA ILE A 324 -4.46 9.29 33.89
C ILE A 324 -5.15 8.65 32.68
N ILE A 325 -4.38 7.88 31.90
CA ILE A 325 -4.87 7.16 30.73
C ILE A 325 -5.08 5.71 31.13
N LEU A 326 -6.33 5.38 31.48
CA LEU A 326 -6.77 4.04 31.81
C LEU A 326 -6.84 3.17 30.55
N TYR A 327 -6.32 1.95 30.60
CA TYR A 327 -6.40 1.00 29.49
C TYR A 327 -6.63 -0.43 29.96
N ASP A 328 -7.37 -1.23 29.18
CA ASP A 328 -7.51 -2.66 29.43
C ASP A 328 -6.28 -3.40 28.87
N ARG A 329 -5.62 -4.24 29.69
CA ARG A 329 -4.50 -5.04 29.20
C ARG A 329 -4.97 -6.14 28.23
N PRO A 330 -4.40 -6.22 27.01
CA PRO A 330 -4.72 -7.30 26.09
C PRO A 330 -4.13 -8.63 26.58
N ARG A 331 -4.86 -9.74 26.41
CA ARG A 331 -4.39 -11.09 26.79
C ARG A 331 -3.73 -11.81 25.60
N PRO A 332 -2.40 -12.03 25.60
CA PRO A 332 -1.69 -12.61 24.45
C PRO A 332 -2.10 -14.06 24.14
N SER A 333 -2.41 -14.85 25.18
CA SER A 333 -2.92 -16.23 25.04
C SER A 333 -4.29 -16.33 24.38
N ARG A 334 -5.04 -15.22 24.33
CA ARG A 334 -6.29 -15.10 23.54
C ARG A 334 -6.07 -14.40 22.19
N MET A 335 -4.82 -14.09 21.83
CA MET A 335 -4.44 -13.37 20.62
C MET A 335 -5.08 -11.97 20.53
N GLN A 336 -5.31 -11.34 21.68
CA GLN A 336 -5.77 -9.96 21.77
C GLN A 336 -4.57 -9.02 21.71
N TYR A 337 -4.72 -7.90 21.00
CA TYR A 337 -3.70 -6.85 20.93
C TYR A 337 -4.28 -5.52 20.44
N ILE A 338 -3.54 -4.44 20.67
CA ILE A 338 -3.88 -3.09 20.24
C ILE A 338 -2.94 -2.67 19.10
N SER A 339 -3.49 -1.96 18.12
CA SER A 339 -2.74 -1.42 16.98
C SER A 339 -3.28 -0.04 16.60
N LEU A 340 -2.38 0.84 16.13
CA LEU A 340 -2.75 2.14 15.55
C LEU A 340 -3.34 2.01 14.15
N ASN A 341 -2.92 0.99 13.40
CA ASN A 341 -3.37 0.71 12.04
C ASN A 341 -4.30 -0.53 12.04
N PRO A 342 -5.32 -0.57 11.17
CA PRO A 342 -6.16 -1.76 11.03
C PRO A 342 -5.36 -2.96 10.55
N ILE A 343 -5.67 -4.15 11.08
CA ILE A 343 -5.05 -5.41 10.65
C ILE A 343 -5.30 -5.69 9.16
N SER A 344 -4.24 -5.98 8.40
CA SER A 344 -4.33 -6.35 6.99
C SER A 344 -4.68 -7.84 6.83
N LEU A 345 -5.91 -8.13 6.42
CA LEU A 345 -6.37 -9.52 6.20
C LEU A 345 -5.78 -10.16 4.93
N ALA A 346 -5.48 -9.37 3.90
CA ALA A 346 -4.79 -9.85 2.69
C ALA A 346 -3.26 -9.66 2.82
N LEU A 347 -2.49 -10.40 2.01
CA LEU A 347 -1.10 -10.03 1.75
C LEU A 347 -1.13 -8.68 1.02
N GLY A 348 -0.66 -7.64 1.70
CA GLY A 348 -0.52 -6.33 1.07
C GLY A 348 0.41 -6.46 -0.13
N ASN A 349 -0.02 -5.90 -1.28
CA ASN A 349 0.89 -5.63 -2.39
C ASN A 349 1.95 -4.63 -1.90
N LYS A 350 3.01 -5.14 -1.29
CA LYS A 350 4.34 -4.56 -1.43
C LYS A 350 4.69 -4.72 -2.91
N GLU A 351 4.15 -3.81 -3.71
CA GLU A 351 4.54 -3.61 -5.11
C GLU A 351 6.07 -3.54 -5.07
N ALA A 352 6.74 -4.57 -5.61
CA ALA A 352 8.18 -4.58 -5.70
C ALA A 352 8.57 -3.34 -6.53
N PRO A 353 9.27 -2.34 -5.94
CA PRO A 353 9.52 -1.09 -6.65
C PRO A 353 10.43 -1.38 -7.84
N GLY A 354 9.88 -1.31 -9.06
CA GLY A 354 10.67 -1.43 -10.30
C GLY A 354 10.42 -2.66 -11.18
N LEU A 355 9.31 -3.40 -11.07
CA LEU A 355 8.95 -4.31 -12.17
C LEU A 355 8.47 -3.49 -13.39
N PRO A 356 9.13 -3.56 -14.56
CA PRO A 356 8.72 -2.79 -15.74
C PRO A 356 7.36 -3.28 -16.26
N PRO A 357 6.51 -2.40 -16.81
CA PRO A 357 5.25 -2.80 -17.41
C PRO A 357 5.52 -3.69 -18.62
N THR A 358 5.03 -4.94 -18.58
CA THR A 358 5.12 -5.88 -19.69
C THR A 358 4.50 -5.26 -20.95
N GLU A 359 5.16 -5.41 -22.10
CA GLU A 359 4.77 -4.69 -23.32
C GLU A 359 3.32 -4.99 -23.78
N HIS A 360 2.77 -6.14 -23.36
CA HIS A 360 1.41 -6.60 -23.65
C HIS A 360 0.29 -6.08 -22.74
N MET A 361 0.53 -5.17 -21.80
CA MET A 361 -0.58 -4.49 -21.12
C MET A 361 -1.45 -3.72 -22.13
N ALA A 362 -2.77 -3.90 -22.04
CA ALA A 362 -3.73 -3.22 -22.91
C ALA A 362 -3.54 -1.70 -22.86
N GLU A 363 -3.82 -0.98 -23.96
CA GLU A 363 -3.64 0.48 -23.99
C GLU A 363 -4.42 1.19 -22.88
N GLU A 364 -5.58 0.65 -22.51
CA GLU A 364 -6.42 1.08 -21.38
C GLU A 364 -5.71 0.92 -20.03
N GLU A 365 -5.02 -0.20 -19.79
CA GLU A 365 -4.26 -0.40 -18.55
C GLU A 365 -3.03 0.51 -18.49
N LYS A 366 -2.34 0.71 -19.62
CA LYS A 366 -1.26 1.70 -19.73
C LYS A 366 -1.79 3.12 -19.47
N HIS A 367 -3.02 3.43 -19.88
CA HIS A 367 -3.68 4.70 -19.60
C HIS A 367 -4.12 4.83 -18.13
N GLU A 368 -4.67 3.79 -17.52
CA GLU A 368 -4.98 3.72 -16.08
C GLU A 368 -3.73 3.89 -15.21
N LEU A 369 -2.61 3.22 -15.56
CA LEU A 369 -1.34 3.39 -14.87
C LEU A 369 -0.82 4.83 -14.97
N LYS A 370 -0.83 5.43 -16.17
CA LYS A 370 -0.47 6.86 -16.35
C LYS A 370 -1.38 7.76 -15.51
N LYS A 371 -2.67 7.50 -15.43
CA LYS A 371 -3.63 8.27 -14.61
C LYS A 371 -3.39 8.10 -13.10
N LYS A 372 -3.03 6.89 -12.64
CA LYS A 372 -2.60 6.63 -11.25
C LYS A 372 -1.30 7.37 -10.92
N GLU A 373 -0.32 7.34 -11.83
CA GLU A 373 0.96 8.03 -11.66
C GLU A 373 0.77 9.56 -11.64
N GLN A 374 -0.05 10.11 -12.54
CA GLN A 374 -0.48 11.52 -12.50
C GLN A 374 -1.17 11.87 -11.17
N LYS A 375 -2.06 11.01 -10.66
CA LYS A 375 -2.70 11.22 -9.34
C LYS A 375 -1.70 11.17 -8.19
N ARG A 376 -0.69 10.27 -8.22
CA ARG A 376 0.41 10.25 -7.24
C ARG A 376 1.21 11.55 -7.29
N LYS A 377 1.63 11.99 -8.48
CA LYS A 377 2.32 13.27 -8.70
C LYS A 377 1.48 14.48 -8.27
N LEU A 378 0.17 14.44 -8.46
CA LEU A 378 -0.75 15.48 -7.98
C LEU A 378 -0.84 15.50 -6.45
N VAL A 379 -0.95 14.34 -5.79
CA VAL A 379 -0.91 14.24 -4.32
C VAL A 379 0.44 14.70 -3.76
N GLU A 380 1.53 14.43 -4.46
CA GLU A 380 2.87 14.89 -4.07
C GLU A 380 3.04 16.40 -4.25
N LYS A 381 2.53 16.98 -5.34
CA LYS A 381 2.41 18.44 -5.49
C LYS A 381 1.51 19.07 -4.44
N LEU A 382 0.35 18.47 -4.14
CA LEU A 382 -0.54 18.94 -3.08
C LEU A 382 0.16 18.94 -1.71
N LYS A 383 0.99 17.93 -1.42
CA LYS A 383 1.85 17.91 -0.22
C LYS A 383 2.90 19.03 -0.21
N GLN A 384 3.42 19.44 -1.37
CA GLN A 384 4.31 20.60 -1.50
C GLN A 384 3.55 21.94 -1.30
N HIS A 385 2.29 22.01 -1.72
CA HIS A 385 1.41 23.17 -1.50
C HIS A 385 0.66 23.15 -0.15
N THR A 386 0.88 22.14 0.70
CA THR A 386 0.27 22.09 2.04
C THR A 386 1.08 22.97 2.98
N ILE A 387 0.66 24.23 3.12
CA ILE A 387 1.38 25.32 3.82
C ILE A 387 1.76 24.94 5.26
N VAL A 388 0.94 24.14 5.95
CA VAL A 388 1.19 23.72 7.34
C VAL A 388 1.44 22.21 7.42
N LYS A 389 2.70 21.80 7.24
CA LYS A 389 3.14 20.44 7.60
C LYS A 389 3.48 20.38 9.09
N ARG A 390 2.46 20.18 9.94
CA ARG A 390 2.65 19.99 11.40
C ARG A 390 3.68 18.87 11.63
N SER A 391 4.83 19.23 12.19
CA SER A 391 5.83 18.25 12.61
C SER A 391 5.25 17.43 13.77
N PRO A 392 5.32 16.08 13.75
CA PRO A 392 4.73 15.29 14.82
C PRO A 392 5.42 15.59 16.14
N SER A 393 4.62 15.90 17.17
CA SER A 393 5.10 16.27 18.50
C SER A 393 5.88 15.12 19.16
N PRO A 394 6.77 15.36 20.14
CA PRO A 394 7.46 14.28 20.84
C PRO A 394 6.46 13.28 21.46
N LYS A 395 5.33 13.78 21.97
CA LYS A 395 4.21 13.00 22.51
C LYS A 395 3.53 12.11 21.45
N GLU A 396 3.39 12.58 20.21
CA GLU A 396 2.88 11.79 19.07
C GLU A 396 3.89 10.73 18.61
N ARG A 397 5.20 11.05 18.60
CA ARG A 397 6.27 10.09 18.23
C ARG A 397 6.44 8.95 19.25
N ALA A 398 6.08 9.17 20.51
CA ALA A 398 6.09 8.14 21.55
C ALA A 398 4.91 7.15 21.43
N LEU A 399 3.78 7.54 20.83
CA LEU A 399 2.55 6.74 20.81
C LEU A 399 2.72 5.31 20.23
N PRO A 400 3.47 5.07 19.13
CA PRO A 400 3.72 3.70 18.66
C PRO A 400 4.52 2.84 19.67
N LYS A 401 5.47 3.44 20.40
CA LYS A 401 6.21 2.74 21.47
C LYS A 401 5.28 2.40 22.63
N ILE A 402 4.40 3.32 23.02
CA ILE A 402 3.42 3.12 24.09
C ILE A 402 2.43 2.00 23.73
N VAL A 403 1.95 1.93 22.48
CA VAL A 403 1.09 0.81 22.03
C VAL A 403 1.82 -0.54 22.08
N ASN A 404 3.13 -0.58 21.78
CA ASN A 404 3.93 -1.77 22.03
C ASN A 404 4.02 -2.08 23.54
N GLN A 405 4.28 -1.09 24.40
CA GLN A 405 4.32 -1.28 25.86
C GLN A 405 2.99 -1.86 26.40
N ILE A 406 1.83 -1.39 25.90
CA ILE A 406 0.51 -1.96 26.22
C ILE A 406 0.42 -3.44 25.84
N ASN A 407 0.83 -3.81 24.62
CA ASN A 407 0.77 -5.19 24.14
C ASN A 407 1.63 -6.18 24.93
N TRP A 408 2.69 -5.70 25.58
CA TRP A 408 3.60 -6.52 26.39
C TRP A 408 3.29 -6.49 27.90
N SER A 409 2.50 -5.52 28.37
CA SER A 409 2.27 -5.28 29.80
C SER A 409 1.77 -6.51 30.58
N TRP A 410 0.87 -7.32 30.01
CA TRP A 410 0.34 -8.53 30.64
C TRP A 410 1.41 -9.62 30.83
N GLU A 411 2.13 -10.02 29.78
CA GLU A 411 3.23 -11.00 29.91
C GLU A 411 4.32 -10.49 30.86
N LEU A 412 4.62 -9.20 30.80
CA LEU A 412 5.69 -8.58 31.60
C LEU A 412 5.34 -8.56 33.09
N GLU A 413 4.11 -8.20 33.47
CA GLU A 413 3.63 -8.35 34.85
C GLU A 413 3.73 -9.80 35.34
N GLN A 414 3.25 -10.77 34.55
CA GLN A 414 3.26 -12.18 34.95
C GLN A 414 4.69 -12.70 35.20
N LEU A 415 5.69 -12.23 34.45
CA LEU A 415 7.10 -12.53 34.71
C LEU A 415 7.63 -11.86 35.99
N LEU A 416 7.30 -10.58 36.19
CA LEU A 416 7.72 -9.82 37.37
C LEU A 416 7.14 -10.43 38.65
N GLN A 417 5.82 -10.67 38.68
CA GLN A 417 5.13 -11.29 39.83
C GLN A 417 5.65 -12.70 40.11
N LYS A 418 5.91 -13.52 39.09
CA LYS A 418 6.49 -14.86 39.28
C LYS A 418 7.88 -14.83 39.92
N ASN A 419 8.64 -13.75 39.74
CA ASN A 419 9.99 -13.58 40.27
C ASN A 419 10.07 -12.70 41.52
N ILE A 420 8.98 -12.07 41.98
CA ILE A 420 8.96 -11.18 43.16
C ILE A 420 9.48 -11.89 44.42
N SER A 421 9.06 -13.15 44.63
CA SER A 421 9.49 -14.03 45.73
C SER A 421 10.99 -14.39 45.75
N ARG A 422 11.77 -13.94 44.76
CA ARG A 422 13.23 -14.08 44.71
C ARG A 422 13.99 -12.85 45.22
N ILE A 423 13.28 -11.74 45.48
CA ILE A 423 13.83 -10.53 46.08
C ILE A 423 13.83 -10.66 47.62
N GLY A 424 12.84 -11.36 48.19
CA GLY A 424 12.76 -11.66 49.63
C GLY A 424 13.62 -12.84 50.09
N THR A 425 13.94 -12.87 51.38
CA THR A 425 14.68 -13.97 52.04
C THR A 425 13.82 -15.22 52.20
N ARG A 426 14.10 -16.25 51.38
CA ARG A 426 13.30 -17.47 51.35
C ARG A 426 13.70 -18.49 52.45
N PRO A 427 12.78 -18.93 53.34
CA PRO A 427 13.01 -20.12 54.16
C PRO A 427 12.97 -21.38 53.28
N LYS A 428 13.96 -22.27 53.43
CA LYS A 428 14.06 -23.51 52.64
C LYS A 428 13.11 -24.58 53.19
N ARG A 429 11.94 -24.77 52.58
CA ARG A 429 11.11 -25.97 52.79
C ARG A 429 11.73 -27.18 52.07
N THR A 430 11.92 -28.29 52.78
CA THR A 430 12.41 -29.56 52.22
C THR A 430 11.26 -30.38 51.63
N LEU A 431 11.51 -31.03 50.49
CA LEU A 431 10.53 -31.86 49.75
C LEU A 431 10.18 -33.15 50.51
N SER A 432 8.95 -33.62 50.32
CA SER A 432 8.40 -34.79 50.99
C SER A 432 8.81 -36.12 50.35
N VAL A 433 8.62 -37.24 51.06
CA VAL A 433 9.02 -38.58 50.58
C VAL A 433 8.08 -39.09 49.48
N SER A 434 6.79 -38.72 49.50
CA SER A 434 5.80 -39.10 48.48
C SER A 434 6.08 -38.43 47.12
N GLU A 435 6.49 -37.17 47.09
CA GLU A 435 6.94 -36.49 45.85
C GLU A 435 8.08 -37.26 45.17
N ARG A 436 9.02 -37.79 45.96
CA ARG A 436 10.20 -38.50 45.44
C ARG A 436 9.88 -39.85 44.78
N VAL A 437 8.75 -40.47 45.15
CA VAL A 437 8.26 -41.71 44.50
C VAL A 437 7.53 -41.38 43.18
N VAL A 438 6.80 -40.27 43.14
CA VAL A 438 6.18 -39.75 41.91
C VAL A 438 7.24 -39.35 40.86
N GLU A 439 8.37 -38.80 41.28
CA GLU A 439 9.53 -38.54 40.40
C GLU A 439 10.12 -39.82 39.77
N GLN A 440 10.11 -40.96 40.48
CA GLN A 440 10.61 -42.23 39.94
C GLN A 440 9.61 -42.92 38.98
N ALA A 441 8.31 -42.86 39.27
CA ALA A 441 7.29 -43.38 38.35
C ALA A 441 7.21 -42.57 37.04
N THR A 442 7.38 -41.25 37.13
CA THR A 442 7.36 -40.37 35.95
C THR A 442 8.61 -40.50 35.08
N THR A 443 9.80 -40.74 35.67
CA THR A 443 11.04 -40.93 34.88
C THR A 443 11.03 -42.19 34.02
N MET A 444 10.46 -43.31 34.50
CA MET A 444 10.38 -44.54 33.70
C MET A 444 9.42 -44.39 32.50
N ARG A 445 8.27 -43.73 32.68
CA ARG A 445 7.35 -43.39 31.59
C ARG A 445 8.03 -42.47 30.56
N ASN A 446 8.78 -41.48 31.03
CA ASN A 446 9.47 -40.54 30.15
C ASN A 446 10.56 -41.25 29.32
N PHE A 447 11.26 -42.25 29.84
CA PHE A 447 12.28 -43.01 29.10
C PHE A 447 11.72 -43.72 27.84
N VAL A 448 10.57 -44.38 27.96
CA VAL A 448 9.91 -45.04 26.81
C VAL A 448 9.41 -44.01 25.79
N TRP A 449 8.85 -42.89 26.26
CA TRP A 449 8.44 -41.77 25.41
C TRP A 449 9.63 -41.10 24.70
N ASP A 450 10.75 -40.92 25.39
CA ASP A 450 11.96 -40.34 24.81
C ASP A 450 12.57 -41.26 23.74
N LEU A 451 12.54 -42.59 23.94
CA LEU A 451 12.97 -43.55 22.91
C LEU A 451 12.11 -43.44 21.63
N PHE A 452 10.78 -43.36 21.78
CA PHE A 452 9.86 -43.16 20.65
C PHE A 452 10.11 -41.81 19.93
N ILE A 453 10.34 -40.75 20.69
CA ILE A 453 10.63 -39.40 20.18
C ILE A 453 12.02 -39.31 19.53
N LEU A 454 13.01 -40.08 19.98
CA LEU A 454 14.39 -40.06 19.47
C LEU A 454 14.58 -40.89 18.19
N TYR A 455 13.83 -41.98 18.01
CA TYR A 455 14.05 -42.91 16.90
C TYR A 455 12.89 -42.98 15.89
N LEU A 456 11.63 -43.17 16.35
CA LEU A 456 10.50 -43.33 15.43
C LEU A 456 10.03 -42.01 14.83
N LEU A 457 9.87 -41.00 15.69
CA LEU A 457 9.38 -39.67 15.30
C LEU A 457 10.21 -38.98 14.20
N PRO A 458 11.57 -38.95 14.24
CA PRO A 458 12.34 -38.32 13.16
C PRO A 458 12.26 -39.10 11.85
N LEU A 459 12.19 -40.44 11.87
CA LEU A 459 12.03 -41.24 10.64
C LEU A 459 10.72 -40.87 9.92
N ILE A 460 9.61 -40.80 10.67
CA ILE A 460 8.30 -40.41 10.16
C ILE A 460 8.33 -38.96 9.65
N GLN A 461 8.98 -38.04 10.37
CA GLN A 461 9.13 -36.66 9.93
C GLN A 461 9.93 -36.52 8.63
N TRP A 462 11.07 -37.22 8.50
CA TRP A 462 11.86 -37.20 7.26
C TRP A 462 11.08 -37.81 6.08
N GLY A 463 10.38 -38.93 6.29
CA GLY A 463 9.50 -39.51 5.28
C GLY A 463 8.41 -38.54 4.81
N PHE A 464 7.76 -37.85 5.76
CA PHE A 464 6.78 -36.80 5.46
C PHE A 464 7.38 -35.62 4.68
N VAL A 465 8.60 -35.17 5.04
CA VAL A 465 9.29 -34.09 4.31
C VAL A 465 9.62 -34.50 2.88
N TYR A 466 10.12 -35.73 2.65
CA TYR A 466 10.38 -36.21 1.28
C TYR A 466 9.09 -36.35 0.45
N MET A 467 8.01 -36.87 1.04
CA MET A 467 6.69 -36.94 0.39
C MET A 467 6.21 -35.54 -0.03
N LEU A 468 6.31 -34.56 0.87
CA LEU A 468 5.89 -33.17 0.66
C LEU A 468 6.76 -32.46 -0.40
N MET A 469 8.05 -32.76 -0.48
CA MET A 469 8.92 -32.30 -1.57
C MET A 469 8.59 -32.93 -2.93
N GLY A 470 8.29 -34.23 -2.96
CA GLY A 470 7.83 -34.92 -4.17
C GLY A 470 6.56 -34.29 -4.74
N HIS A 471 5.57 -34.04 -3.89
CA HIS A 471 4.34 -33.35 -4.29
C HIS A 471 4.60 -31.91 -4.75
N ARG A 472 5.53 -31.19 -4.11
CA ARG A 472 5.93 -29.84 -4.54
C ARG A 472 6.55 -29.83 -5.95
N ALA A 473 7.34 -30.85 -6.31
CA ALA A 473 7.93 -30.97 -7.63
C ALA A 473 6.87 -31.23 -8.72
N VAL A 474 5.93 -32.14 -8.46
CA VAL A 474 4.78 -32.39 -9.35
C VAL A 474 3.93 -31.14 -9.52
N ALA A 475 3.69 -30.40 -8.43
CA ALA A 475 2.90 -29.17 -8.49
C ALA A 475 3.57 -28.04 -9.29
N GLU A 476 4.91 -27.85 -9.22
CA GLU A 476 5.60 -26.92 -10.12
C GLU A 476 5.53 -27.35 -11.59
N PHE A 477 5.64 -28.65 -11.88
CA PHE A 477 5.50 -29.15 -13.25
C PHE A 477 4.10 -28.85 -13.82
N LEU A 478 3.03 -29.08 -13.05
CA LEU A 478 1.67 -28.71 -13.44
C LEU A 478 1.49 -27.20 -13.59
N LEU A 479 2.07 -26.39 -12.70
CA LEU A 479 2.03 -24.92 -12.83
C LEU A 479 2.74 -24.43 -14.10
N GLN A 480 3.86 -25.03 -14.49
CA GLN A 480 4.55 -24.72 -15.75
C GLN A 480 3.70 -25.02 -16.98
N ILE A 481 2.90 -26.11 -16.95
CA ILE A 481 1.94 -26.43 -18.01
C ILE A 481 0.80 -25.39 -18.07
N LEU A 482 0.24 -24.99 -16.93
CA LEU A 482 -0.85 -24.00 -16.87
C LEU A 482 -0.42 -22.58 -17.26
N GLU A 483 0.85 -22.24 -17.02
CA GLU A 483 1.48 -20.97 -17.42
C GLU A 483 2.08 -21.00 -18.82
N PHE A 484 2.12 -22.16 -19.49
CA PHE A 484 2.71 -22.32 -20.81
C PHE A 484 2.08 -21.35 -21.82
N ARG A 485 2.94 -20.72 -22.64
CA ARG A 485 2.55 -19.80 -23.71
C ARG A 485 3.17 -20.26 -25.01
N LEU A 486 2.35 -20.44 -26.03
CA LEU A 486 2.79 -20.85 -27.37
C LEU A 486 3.66 -19.77 -28.06
N LYS A 487 3.49 -18.50 -27.67
CA LYS A 487 4.26 -17.31 -28.06
C LYS A 487 3.99 -16.21 -27.02
N ASP A 488 4.90 -15.27 -26.84
CA ASP A 488 4.78 -14.21 -25.81
C ASP A 488 3.50 -13.37 -25.89
N ASN A 489 2.90 -13.28 -27.09
CA ASN A 489 1.71 -12.50 -27.38
C ASN A 489 0.38 -13.25 -27.11
N TYR A 490 0.40 -14.57 -26.88
CA TYR A 490 -0.81 -15.36 -26.63
C TYR A 490 -1.16 -15.43 -25.14
N LEU A 491 -2.46 -15.58 -24.87
CA LEU A 491 -3.01 -15.82 -23.53
C LEU A 491 -2.52 -17.17 -22.99
N ALA A 492 -2.16 -17.24 -21.71
CA ALA A 492 -1.86 -18.52 -21.06
C ALA A 492 -3.14 -19.35 -20.89
N LEU A 493 -3.04 -20.67 -20.72
CA LEU A 493 -4.22 -21.55 -20.63
C LEU A 493 -5.20 -21.11 -19.51
N LYS A 494 -4.65 -20.69 -18.37
CA LYS A 494 -5.37 -20.10 -17.24
C LYS A 494 -6.11 -18.77 -17.52
N ASP A 495 -5.70 -18.02 -18.55
CA ASP A 495 -6.38 -16.79 -18.97
C ASP A 495 -7.56 -17.09 -19.92
N ILE A 496 -7.67 -18.33 -20.40
CA ILE A 496 -8.73 -18.79 -21.32
C ILE A 496 -9.84 -19.51 -20.54
N SER A 497 -9.47 -20.42 -19.64
CA SER A 497 -10.36 -21.35 -18.94
C SER A 497 -10.46 -21.05 -17.43
N ALA A 498 -11.67 -21.11 -16.88
CA ALA A 498 -11.91 -20.98 -15.44
C ALA A 498 -11.41 -22.20 -14.65
N THR A 499 -11.51 -23.41 -15.22
CA THR A 499 -11.02 -24.65 -14.58
C THR A 499 -9.50 -24.66 -14.46
N ALA A 500 -8.78 -24.32 -15.53
CA ALA A 500 -7.32 -24.21 -15.53
C ALA A 500 -6.82 -23.21 -14.46
N GLN A 501 -7.54 -22.11 -14.29
CA GLN A 501 -7.26 -21.12 -13.25
C GLN A 501 -7.56 -21.65 -11.83
N GLN A 502 -8.68 -22.37 -11.63
CA GLN A 502 -9.01 -22.92 -10.30
C GLN A 502 -7.99 -23.98 -9.87
N VAL A 503 -7.52 -24.80 -10.79
CA VAL A 503 -6.40 -25.75 -10.57
C VAL A 503 -5.12 -25.00 -10.22
N GLU A 504 -4.78 -23.91 -10.92
CA GLU A 504 -3.62 -23.07 -10.59
C GLU A 504 -3.70 -22.55 -9.14
N ILE A 505 -4.84 -22.01 -8.73
CA ILE A 505 -5.07 -21.46 -7.39
C ILE A 505 -4.88 -22.54 -6.32
N ARG A 506 -5.46 -23.72 -6.51
CA ARG A 506 -5.34 -24.86 -5.58
C ARG A 506 -3.90 -25.37 -5.49
N LEU A 507 -3.19 -25.49 -6.62
CA LEU A 507 -1.77 -25.83 -6.66
C LEU A 507 -0.91 -24.79 -5.92
N GLN A 508 -1.14 -23.49 -6.13
CA GLN A 508 -0.41 -22.42 -5.44
C GLN A 508 -0.67 -22.40 -3.93
N GLN A 509 -1.92 -22.60 -3.50
CA GLN A 509 -2.29 -22.72 -2.08
C GLN A 509 -1.53 -23.88 -1.42
N PHE A 510 -1.60 -25.08 -2.02
CA PHE A 510 -0.90 -26.26 -1.52
C PHE A 510 0.62 -26.06 -1.41
N CYS A 511 1.21 -25.36 -2.39
CA CYS A 511 2.64 -25.06 -2.42
C CYS A 511 3.06 -24.00 -1.39
N TYR A 512 2.15 -23.11 -0.97
CA TYR A 512 2.43 -22.05 -0.01
C TYR A 512 2.20 -22.49 1.45
N TRP A 513 1.25 -23.39 1.72
CA TRP A 513 0.93 -23.85 3.07
C TRP A 513 2.13 -24.32 3.90
N PRO A 514 3.09 -25.12 3.39
CA PRO A 514 4.22 -25.55 4.21
C PRO A 514 5.15 -24.39 4.60
N MET A 515 5.29 -23.39 3.73
CA MET A 515 6.03 -22.17 4.04
C MET A 515 5.31 -21.37 5.15
N GLN A 516 3.99 -21.18 5.04
CA GLN A 516 3.20 -20.55 6.12
C GLN A 516 3.27 -21.35 7.43
N TYR A 517 3.24 -22.68 7.36
CA TYR A 517 3.33 -23.54 8.54
C TYR A 517 4.68 -23.38 9.25
N THR A 518 5.80 -23.23 8.50
CA THR A 518 7.11 -22.98 9.13
C THR A 518 7.16 -21.66 9.90
N THR A 519 6.57 -20.57 9.36
CA THR A 519 6.54 -19.27 10.08
C THR A 519 5.62 -19.31 11.29
N LEU A 520 4.50 -20.06 11.24
CA LEU A 520 3.65 -20.30 12.40
C LEU A 520 4.31 -21.18 13.46
N ARG A 521 5.15 -22.13 13.06
CA ARG A 521 5.93 -22.94 14.00
C ARG A 521 7.03 -22.12 14.67
N GLN A 522 7.67 -21.19 13.93
CA GLN A 522 8.63 -20.23 14.49
C GLN A 522 7.98 -19.34 15.55
N ARG A 523 6.73 -18.87 15.35
CA ARG A 523 5.96 -18.11 16.37
C ARG A 523 5.94 -18.80 17.73
N LYS A 524 5.85 -20.13 17.80
CA LYS A 524 5.81 -20.88 19.08
C LYS A 524 7.15 -20.82 19.85
N ASN A 525 8.24 -20.41 19.20
CA ASN A 525 9.54 -20.21 19.81
C ASN A 525 9.75 -18.74 20.28
N ASP A 526 8.78 -17.86 20.05
CA ASP A 526 8.77 -16.44 20.44
C ASP A 526 7.66 -16.15 21.46
N TRP A 527 7.74 -14.99 22.12
CA TRP A 527 6.72 -14.45 23.02
C TRP A 527 5.33 -14.30 22.36
N GLU A 528 4.23 -14.57 23.06
CA GLU A 528 2.89 -14.50 22.46
C GLU A 528 2.45 -13.05 22.19
N SER A 529 2.97 -12.08 22.96
CA SER A 529 2.84 -10.62 22.73
C SER A 529 3.45 -10.11 21.42
N VAL A 530 4.12 -10.96 20.62
CA VAL A 530 4.64 -10.61 19.29
C VAL A 530 3.53 -10.54 18.24
N THR A 531 2.99 -9.33 18.07
CA THR A 531 1.85 -9.05 17.16
C THR A 531 2.14 -9.23 15.67
N THR A 532 3.42 -9.26 15.26
CA THR A 532 3.82 -9.30 13.84
C THR A 532 3.40 -10.57 13.12
N SER A 533 3.25 -11.70 13.81
CA SER A 533 2.83 -12.99 13.21
C SER A 533 1.31 -13.18 13.18
N HIS A 534 0.54 -12.29 13.81
CA HIS A 534 -0.92 -12.45 13.94
C HIS A 534 -1.67 -12.43 12.59
N PRO A 535 -1.34 -11.57 11.61
CA PRO A 535 -1.95 -11.62 10.29
C PRO A 535 -1.65 -12.92 9.53
N ASP A 536 -0.46 -13.50 9.69
CA ASP A 536 -0.09 -14.77 9.05
C ASP A 536 -0.90 -15.94 9.61
N TYR A 537 -1.11 -15.97 10.93
CA TYR A 537 -1.98 -16.96 11.59
C TYR A 537 -3.41 -16.86 11.05
N ILE A 538 -3.99 -15.65 11.01
CA ILE A 538 -5.36 -15.45 10.53
C ILE A 538 -5.49 -15.85 9.05
N ARG A 539 -4.51 -15.50 8.20
CA ARG A 539 -4.50 -15.89 6.78
C ARG A 539 -4.41 -17.39 6.58
N PHE A 540 -3.51 -18.08 7.30
CA PHE A 540 -3.35 -19.53 7.20
C PHE A 540 -4.62 -20.28 7.59
N TYR A 541 -5.20 -19.97 8.76
CA TYR A 541 -6.43 -20.63 9.20
C TYR A 541 -7.65 -20.24 8.34
N ASN A 542 -7.72 -19.02 7.81
CA ASN A 542 -8.78 -18.67 6.84
C ASN A 542 -8.66 -19.50 5.55
N SER A 543 -7.44 -19.68 5.02
CA SER A 543 -7.21 -20.52 3.84
C SER A 543 -7.55 -21.98 4.10
N LEU A 544 -7.13 -22.55 5.23
CA LEU A 544 -7.42 -23.94 5.58
C LEU A 544 -8.92 -24.18 5.80
N TRP A 545 -9.62 -23.25 6.48
CA TRP A 545 -11.06 -23.37 6.73
C TRP A 545 -11.90 -23.19 5.47
N LEU A 546 -11.50 -22.28 4.56
CA LEU A 546 -12.13 -22.16 3.25
C LEU A 546 -12.00 -23.43 2.42
N VAL A 547 -10.80 -24.04 2.34
CA VAL A 547 -10.62 -25.27 1.57
C VAL A 547 -11.37 -26.44 2.21
N ALA A 548 -11.38 -26.55 3.55
CA ALA A 548 -12.17 -27.57 4.23
C ALA A 548 -13.67 -27.44 3.92
N ASN A 549 -14.23 -26.23 4.02
CA ASN A 549 -15.64 -25.99 3.71
C ASN A 549 -15.94 -26.19 2.22
N ASP A 550 -15.06 -25.77 1.31
CA ASP A 550 -15.22 -26.00 -0.13
C ASP A 550 -15.23 -27.50 -0.47
N VAL A 551 -14.39 -28.31 0.18
CA VAL A 551 -14.40 -29.78 0.05
C VAL A 551 -15.66 -30.40 0.65
N ILE A 552 -16.12 -29.98 1.84
CA ILE A 552 -17.35 -30.50 2.46
C ILE A 552 -18.58 -30.19 1.59
N ILE A 553 -18.74 -28.95 1.15
CA ILE A 553 -19.81 -28.53 0.24
C ILE A 553 -19.64 -29.22 -1.12
N GLY A 554 -18.41 -29.41 -1.58
CA GLY A 554 -18.07 -30.10 -2.83
C GLY A 554 -18.48 -31.56 -2.85
N ILE A 555 -18.28 -32.30 -1.75
CA ILE A 555 -18.72 -33.69 -1.63
C ILE A 555 -20.25 -33.76 -1.71
N ALA A 556 -20.98 -32.92 -0.98
CA ALA A 556 -22.44 -32.90 -0.97
C ALA A 556 -23.04 -32.46 -2.33
N LEU A 557 -22.44 -31.45 -2.97
CA LEU A 557 -22.83 -31.01 -4.32
C LEU A 557 -22.48 -32.07 -5.38
N GLY A 558 -21.33 -32.73 -5.24
CA GLY A 558 -20.84 -33.75 -6.13
C GLY A 558 -21.70 -35.00 -6.13
N SER A 559 -22.06 -35.52 -4.94
CA SER A 559 -23.00 -36.66 -4.84
C SER A 559 -24.35 -36.31 -5.47
N TYR A 560 -24.90 -35.13 -5.15
CA TYR A 560 -26.17 -34.69 -5.75
C TYR A 560 -26.12 -34.61 -7.28
N ILE A 561 -25.03 -34.08 -7.86
CA ILE A 561 -24.84 -34.02 -9.32
C ILE A 561 -24.65 -35.42 -9.93
N ILE A 562 -23.92 -36.31 -9.27
CA ILE A 562 -23.67 -37.69 -9.75
C ILE A 562 -24.98 -38.49 -9.77
N ASP A 563 -25.72 -38.47 -8.67
CA ASP A 563 -26.98 -39.23 -8.51
C ASP A 563 -28.08 -38.76 -9.49
N ASN A 564 -28.05 -37.48 -9.88
CA ASN A 564 -29.03 -36.86 -10.78
C ASN A 564 -28.44 -36.52 -12.17
N ALA A 565 -27.31 -37.11 -12.57
CA ALA A 565 -26.55 -36.69 -13.76
C ALA A 565 -27.38 -36.69 -15.06
N GLU A 566 -28.24 -37.71 -15.25
CA GLU A 566 -29.14 -37.80 -16.41
C GLU A 566 -30.22 -36.70 -16.40
N TRP A 567 -30.82 -36.42 -15.23
CA TRP A 567 -31.81 -35.35 -15.09
C TRP A 567 -31.20 -33.97 -15.35
N VAL A 568 -30.01 -33.70 -14.78
CA VAL A 568 -29.27 -32.45 -15.03
C VAL A 568 -28.87 -32.33 -16.50
N ALA A 569 -28.48 -33.42 -17.16
CA ALA A 569 -28.17 -33.43 -18.60
C ALA A 569 -29.39 -33.08 -19.45
N ASN A 570 -30.52 -33.72 -19.19
CA ASN A 570 -31.77 -33.46 -19.92
C ASN A 570 -32.26 -32.03 -19.69
N ALA A 571 -32.21 -31.53 -18.45
CA ALA A 571 -32.54 -30.14 -18.14
C ALA A 571 -31.63 -29.12 -18.84
N ILE A 572 -30.31 -29.37 -18.90
CA ILE A 572 -29.37 -28.50 -19.64
C ILE A 572 -29.64 -28.56 -21.15
N SER A 573 -29.93 -29.74 -21.71
CA SER A 573 -30.26 -29.91 -23.13
C SER A 573 -31.55 -29.18 -23.52
N GLU A 574 -32.62 -29.32 -22.71
CA GLU A 574 -33.88 -28.60 -22.92
C GLU A 574 -33.67 -27.08 -22.81
N LEU A 575 -32.96 -26.62 -21.78
CA LEU A 575 -32.65 -25.20 -21.59
C LEU A 575 -31.87 -24.63 -22.80
N LEU A 576 -30.88 -25.37 -23.29
CA LEU A 576 -30.07 -24.98 -24.44
C LEU A 576 -30.93 -24.92 -25.72
N SER A 577 -31.71 -25.96 -26.02
CA SER A 577 -32.65 -25.97 -27.16
C SER A 577 -33.64 -24.80 -27.09
N LYS A 578 -34.25 -24.57 -25.92
CA LYS A 578 -35.26 -23.52 -25.73
C LYS A 578 -34.70 -22.11 -25.86
N TYR A 579 -33.58 -21.81 -25.21
CA TYR A 579 -33.05 -20.44 -25.11
C TYR A 579 -31.97 -20.10 -26.14
N THR A 580 -31.17 -21.05 -26.64
CA THR A 580 -30.13 -20.76 -27.64
C THR A 580 -30.52 -21.13 -29.07
N VAL A 581 -31.45 -22.08 -29.26
CA VAL A 581 -31.97 -22.42 -30.60
C VAL A 581 -33.32 -21.74 -30.83
N GLN A 582 -34.39 -22.19 -30.17
CA GLN A 582 -35.76 -21.76 -30.46
C GLN A 582 -36.00 -20.27 -30.24
N ALA A 583 -35.48 -19.69 -29.15
CA ALA A 583 -35.63 -18.26 -28.88
C ALA A 583 -34.88 -17.38 -29.89
N LEU A 584 -33.70 -17.82 -30.38
CA LEU A 584 -32.98 -17.10 -31.44
C LEU A 584 -33.69 -17.24 -32.79
N GLN A 585 -34.14 -18.43 -33.17
CA GLN A 585 -34.94 -18.64 -34.39
C GLN A 585 -36.19 -17.75 -34.41
N ARG A 586 -36.96 -17.74 -33.31
CA ARG A 586 -38.16 -16.89 -33.18
C ARG A 586 -37.81 -15.41 -33.29
N SER A 587 -36.77 -14.95 -32.61
CA SER A 587 -36.32 -13.55 -32.71
C SER A 587 -35.92 -13.19 -34.15
N ILE A 588 -35.12 -14.01 -34.83
CA ILE A 588 -34.71 -13.78 -36.22
C ILE A 588 -35.92 -13.76 -37.17
N SER A 589 -36.86 -14.70 -37.04
CA SER A 589 -38.09 -14.70 -37.86
C SER A 589 -38.96 -13.46 -37.61
N TRP A 590 -38.98 -12.93 -36.38
CA TRP A 590 -39.69 -11.69 -36.05
C TRP A 590 -38.98 -10.46 -36.64
N LEU A 591 -37.64 -10.48 -36.72
CA LEU A 591 -36.83 -9.46 -37.39
C LEU A 591 -36.97 -9.47 -38.92
N MET A 592 -37.22 -10.62 -39.54
CA MET A 592 -37.48 -10.75 -40.99
C MET A 592 -38.87 -10.21 -41.40
N GLY A 593 -39.82 -10.19 -40.47
CA GLY A 593 -41.09 -9.48 -40.61
C GLY A 593 -40.93 -7.96 -40.38
N TRP A 594 -41.89 -7.34 -39.71
CA TRP A 594 -41.84 -5.92 -39.32
C TRP A 594 -41.77 -5.77 -37.79
N PRO A 595 -40.58 -5.92 -37.18
CA PRO A 595 -40.43 -5.85 -35.73
C PRO A 595 -40.84 -4.46 -35.21
N ALA A 596 -41.75 -4.44 -34.22
CA ALA A 596 -42.28 -3.22 -33.60
C ALA A 596 -42.83 -2.16 -34.58
N GLY A 597 -43.32 -2.58 -35.76
CA GLY A 597 -43.82 -1.67 -36.80
C GLY A 597 -42.73 -0.92 -37.58
N LEU A 598 -41.45 -1.26 -37.36
CA LEU A 598 -40.32 -0.63 -38.02
C LEU A 598 -40.11 -1.30 -39.40
N LYS A 599 -40.33 -0.54 -40.48
CA LYS A 599 -40.22 -1.04 -41.85
C LYS A 599 -38.75 -1.23 -42.26
N LEU A 600 -38.24 -2.43 -42.01
CA LEU A 600 -36.91 -2.86 -42.43
C LEU A 600 -36.85 -3.14 -43.94
N ASN A 601 -35.63 -3.18 -44.49
CA ASN A 601 -35.41 -3.67 -45.86
C ASN A 601 -35.60 -5.19 -45.91
N SER A 602 -36.60 -5.66 -46.67
CA SER A 602 -36.98 -7.07 -46.79
C SER A 602 -35.82 -7.94 -47.28
N GLU A 603 -35.19 -7.57 -48.39
CA GLU A 603 -34.17 -8.40 -49.05
C GLU A 603 -32.96 -8.64 -48.14
N LEU A 604 -32.46 -7.59 -47.48
CA LEU A 604 -31.36 -7.71 -46.54
C LEU A 604 -31.77 -8.46 -45.26
N ALA A 605 -32.99 -8.26 -44.77
CA ALA A 605 -33.49 -8.96 -43.59
C ALA A 605 -33.66 -10.47 -43.85
N MET A 606 -34.19 -10.85 -45.02
CA MET A 606 -34.30 -12.24 -45.45
C MET A 606 -32.92 -12.88 -45.61
N PHE A 607 -32.03 -12.28 -46.40
CA PHE A 607 -30.66 -12.80 -46.60
C PHE A 607 -29.89 -13.00 -45.29
N LEU A 608 -29.94 -12.02 -44.38
CA LEU A 608 -29.25 -12.09 -43.10
C LEU A 608 -29.93 -13.06 -42.13
N GLY A 609 -31.26 -13.17 -42.21
CA GLY A 609 -32.07 -14.12 -41.45
C GLY A 609 -31.74 -15.57 -41.83
N ASP A 610 -31.85 -15.91 -43.11
CA ASP A 610 -31.58 -17.25 -43.65
C ASP A 610 -30.15 -17.72 -43.34
N LEU A 611 -29.17 -16.81 -43.47
CA LEU A 611 -27.77 -17.10 -43.12
C LEU A 611 -27.61 -17.47 -41.63
N PHE A 612 -28.27 -16.74 -40.72
CA PHE A 612 -28.18 -17.03 -39.29
C PHE A 612 -29.01 -18.24 -38.87
N LEU A 613 -30.18 -18.45 -39.48
CA LEU A 613 -31.02 -19.64 -39.26
C LEU A 613 -30.27 -20.90 -39.67
N TRP A 614 -29.63 -20.92 -40.84
CA TRP A 614 -28.80 -22.05 -41.30
C TRP A 614 -27.69 -22.44 -40.29
N VAL A 615 -27.01 -21.45 -39.71
CA VAL A 615 -25.98 -21.72 -38.68
C VAL A 615 -26.60 -22.19 -37.35
N ILE A 616 -27.80 -21.71 -36.99
CA ILE A 616 -28.53 -22.18 -35.80
C ILE A 616 -28.98 -23.63 -35.98
N ASP A 617 -29.46 -24.01 -37.17
CA ASP A 617 -29.89 -25.37 -37.47
C ASP A 617 -28.70 -26.34 -37.47
N TYR A 618 -27.55 -25.93 -38.02
CA TYR A 618 -26.29 -26.66 -37.86
C TYR A 618 -25.92 -26.84 -36.38
N TRP A 619 -26.03 -25.79 -35.57
CA TRP A 619 -25.76 -25.88 -34.13
C TRP A 619 -26.76 -26.77 -33.38
N SER A 620 -28.03 -26.77 -33.78
CA SER A 620 -29.07 -27.66 -33.25
C SER A 620 -28.69 -29.14 -33.44
N ASN A 621 -28.21 -29.50 -34.63
CA ASN A 621 -27.70 -30.84 -34.92
C ASN A 621 -26.48 -31.21 -34.04
N CYS A 622 -25.60 -30.24 -33.76
CA CYS A 622 -24.50 -30.44 -32.81
C CYS A 622 -24.98 -30.70 -31.37
N ILE A 623 -26.06 -30.02 -30.92
CA ILE A 623 -26.66 -30.25 -29.60
C ILE A 623 -27.25 -31.65 -29.49
N VAL A 624 -28.02 -32.10 -30.51
CA VAL A 624 -28.58 -33.45 -30.56
C VAL A 624 -27.47 -34.51 -30.53
N THR A 625 -26.37 -34.28 -31.25
CA THR A 625 -25.19 -35.17 -31.24
C THR A 625 -24.48 -35.19 -29.88
N LEU A 626 -24.49 -34.07 -29.14
CA LEU A 626 -23.89 -33.97 -27.80
C LEU A 626 -24.76 -34.60 -26.70
N GLN A 627 -26.09 -34.64 -26.88
CA GLN A 627 -27.04 -35.13 -25.89
C GLN A 627 -26.68 -36.47 -25.22
N PRO A 628 -26.31 -37.56 -25.94
CA PRO A 628 -25.93 -38.83 -25.30
C PRO A 628 -24.60 -38.77 -24.52
N VAL A 629 -23.73 -37.81 -24.82
CA VAL A 629 -22.43 -37.63 -24.14
C VAL A 629 -22.56 -36.71 -22.91
N LEU A 630 -23.58 -35.83 -22.89
CA LEU A 630 -23.80 -34.83 -21.86
C LEU A 630 -23.92 -35.40 -20.43
N PRO A 631 -24.61 -36.54 -20.17
CA PRO A 631 -24.63 -37.18 -18.84
C PRO A 631 -23.23 -37.59 -18.36
N HIS A 632 -22.37 -38.11 -19.23
CA HIS A 632 -21.00 -38.48 -18.87
C HIS A 632 -20.12 -37.26 -18.54
N ILE A 633 -20.31 -36.15 -19.27
CA ILE A 633 -19.64 -34.87 -18.95
C ILE A 633 -20.09 -34.38 -17.57
N ILE A 634 -21.39 -34.43 -17.27
CA ILE A 634 -21.95 -33.97 -15.99
C ILE A 634 -21.53 -34.88 -14.83
N TRP A 635 -21.48 -36.19 -15.05
CA TRP A 635 -20.93 -37.14 -14.08
C TRP A 635 -19.46 -36.83 -13.76
N PHE A 636 -18.64 -36.53 -14.78
CA PHE A 636 -17.24 -36.13 -14.57
C PHE A 636 -17.12 -34.77 -13.86
N ILE A 637 -18.01 -33.81 -14.15
CA ILE A 637 -18.12 -32.55 -13.39
C ILE A 637 -18.47 -32.85 -11.92
N GLY A 638 -19.43 -33.73 -11.66
CA GLY A 638 -19.80 -34.20 -10.33
C GLY A 638 -18.62 -34.82 -9.59
N PHE A 639 -17.86 -35.71 -10.24
CA PHE A 639 -16.63 -36.31 -9.70
C PHE A 639 -15.55 -35.26 -9.37
N SER A 640 -15.41 -34.20 -10.17
CA SER A 640 -14.44 -33.12 -9.89
C SER A 640 -14.68 -32.42 -8.55
N SER A 641 -15.90 -32.49 -8.01
CA SER A 641 -16.32 -31.85 -6.76
C SER A 641 -15.66 -32.43 -5.50
N PHE A 642 -15.04 -33.61 -5.58
CA PHE A 642 -14.18 -34.13 -4.50
C PHE A 642 -12.96 -33.22 -4.22
N ALA A 643 -12.53 -32.41 -5.20
CA ALA A 643 -11.51 -31.38 -5.02
C ALA A 643 -12.07 -30.02 -4.54
N GLY A 644 -13.38 -29.96 -4.26
CA GLY A 644 -14.11 -28.82 -3.71
C GLY A 644 -15.18 -28.24 -4.64
N ALA A 645 -16.24 -27.63 -4.09
CA ALA A 645 -17.40 -27.09 -4.82
C ALA A 645 -17.01 -26.03 -5.86
N SER A 646 -15.91 -25.31 -5.63
CA SER A 646 -15.31 -24.41 -6.60
C SER A 646 -14.96 -25.04 -7.95
N MET A 647 -14.64 -26.35 -7.99
CA MET A 647 -14.26 -27.08 -9.21
C MET A 647 -15.42 -27.29 -10.19
N PRO A 648 -16.57 -27.91 -9.81
CA PRO A 648 -17.70 -28.06 -10.73
C PRO A 648 -18.25 -26.71 -11.18
N ILE A 649 -18.24 -25.67 -10.33
CA ILE A 649 -18.66 -24.30 -10.71
C ILE A 649 -17.75 -23.74 -11.82
N ALA A 650 -16.43 -23.94 -11.71
CA ALA A 650 -15.51 -23.55 -12.77
C ALA A 650 -15.75 -24.37 -14.06
N MET A 651 -16.04 -25.67 -13.95
CA MET A 651 -16.36 -26.52 -15.11
C MET A 651 -17.67 -26.10 -15.79
N PHE A 652 -18.73 -25.79 -15.05
CA PHE A 652 -19.98 -25.27 -15.61
C PHE A 652 -19.80 -23.92 -16.31
N SER A 653 -18.93 -23.03 -15.79
CA SER A 653 -18.60 -21.75 -16.45
C SER A 653 -17.87 -21.93 -17.79
N ASP A 654 -16.97 -22.90 -17.88
CA ASP A 654 -16.30 -23.27 -19.13
C ASP A 654 -17.25 -24.02 -20.10
N LEU A 655 -18.11 -24.93 -19.59
CA LEU A 655 -19.14 -25.62 -20.37
C LEU A 655 -20.13 -24.63 -20.99
N LEU A 656 -20.66 -23.66 -20.22
CA LEU A 656 -21.49 -22.57 -20.72
C LEU A 656 -20.78 -21.78 -21.84
N SER A 657 -19.47 -21.53 -21.67
CA SER A 657 -18.67 -20.81 -22.67
C SER A 657 -18.52 -21.60 -23.97
N ALA A 658 -18.46 -22.93 -23.91
CA ALA A 658 -18.43 -23.80 -25.09
C ALA A 658 -19.81 -23.92 -25.76
N LEU A 659 -20.87 -24.15 -24.98
CA LEU A 659 -22.24 -24.34 -25.49
C LEU A 659 -22.84 -23.07 -26.14
N THR A 660 -22.28 -21.89 -25.86
CA THR A 660 -22.77 -20.60 -26.40
C THR A 660 -21.87 -19.98 -27.47
N VAL A 661 -20.92 -20.75 -28.04
CA VAL A 661 -19.92 -20.21 -28.99
C VAL A 661 -20.55 -19.64 -30.27
N HIS A 662 -21.68 -20.19 -30.72
CA HIS A 662 -22.45 -19.71 -31.87
C HIS A 662 -23.00 -18.29 -31.64
N ILE A 663 -23.51 -17.98 -30.43
CA ILE A 663 -23.99 -16.64 -30.07
C ILE A 663 -22.84 -15.63 -30.05
N TYR A 664 -21.65 -16.04 -29.58
CA TYR A 664 -20.46 -15.22 -29.66
C TYR A 664 -20.04 -14.96 -31.12
N SER A 665 -20.15 -15.95 -32.00
CA SER A 665 -19.91 -15.81 -33.45
C SER A 665 -20.88 -14.83 -34.11
N PHE A 666 -22.19 -14.94 -33.84
CA PHE A 666 -23.20 -14.01 -34.36
C PHE A 666 -23.00 -12.57 -33.88
N TYR A 667 -22.68 -12.38 -32.59
CA TYR A 667 -22.30 -11.07 -32.07
C TYR A 667 -21.04 -10.52 -32.78
N LEU A 668 -20.01 -11.35 -32.98
CA LEU A 668 -18.79 -10.93 -33.66
C LEU A 668 -19.03 -10.52 -35.12
N ALA A 669 -19.84 -11.30 -35.86
CA ALA A 669 -20.19 -11.06 -37.25
C ALA A 669 -21.06 -9.80 -37.40
N SER A 670 -22.18 -9.72 -36.67
CA SER A 670 -23.11 -8.57 -36.73
C SER A 670 -22.46 -7.26 -36.27
N ALA A 671 -21.66 -7.29 -35.20
CA ALA A 671 -20.90 -6.12 -34.75
C ALA A 671 -19.90 -5.64 -35.82
N ARG A 672 -19.21 -6.56 -36.50
CA ARG A 672 -18.27 -6.21 -37.58
C ARG A 672 -18.99 -5.61 -38.80
N ILE A 673 -20.13 -6.17 -39.21
CA ILE A 673 -20.95 -5.64 -40.31
C ILE A 673 -21.46 -4.23 -39.95
N TYR A 674 -22.02 -4.06 -38.75
CA TYR A 674 -22.51 -2.77 -38.26
C TYR A 674 -21.39 -1.72 -38.19
N HIS A 675 -20.23 -2.07 -37.61
CA HIS A 675 -19.09 -1.16 -37.52
C HIS A 675 -18.55 -0.74 -38.90
N TRP A 676 -18.51 -1.68 -39.86
CA TRP A 676 -18.10 -1.41 -41.23
C TRP A 676 -19.07 -0.46 -41.95
N GLN A 677 -20.38 -0.74 -41.89
CA GLN A 677 -21.41 0.11 -42.48
C GLN A 677 -21.40 1.52 -41.87
N LEU A 678 -21.29 1.65 -40.55
CA LEU A 678 -21.22 2.94 -39.85
C LEU A 678 -19.95 3.72 -40.24
N THR A 679 -18.81 3.05 -40.41
CA THR A 679 -17.54 3.68 -40.84
C THR A 679 -17.60 4.16 -42.29
N ILE A 680 -18.22 3.38 -43.20
CA ILE A 680 -18.47 3.81 -44.58
C ILE A 680 -19.42 5.01 -44.59
N LEU A 681 -20.51 4.97 -43.81
CA LEU A 681 -21.51 6.02 -43.78
C LEU A 681 -20.95 7.35 -43.24
N ILE A 682 -20.07 7.32 -42.23
CA ILE A 682 -19.29 8.50 -41.79
C ILE A 682 -18.37 9.01 -42.90
N SER A 683 -17.70 8.10 -43.62
CA SER A 683 -16.76 8.46 -44.70
C SER A 683 -17.48 9.12 -45.89
N LEU A 684 -18.63 8.58 -46.30
CA LEU A 684 -19.49 9.17 -47.32
C LEU A 684 -20.13 10.48 -46.84
N PHE A 685 -20.51 10.58 -45.57
CA PHE A 685 -20.98 11.85 -45.01
C PHE A 685 -19.92 12.96 -45.04
N HIS A 686 -18.63 12.61 -44.95
CA HIS A 686 -17.55 13.55 -45.19
C HIS A 686 -17.41 13.93 -46.68
N LEU A 687 -17.62 12.97 -47.60
CA LEU A 687 -17.64 13.20 -49.05
C LEU A 687 -18.67 14.29 -49.44
N PHE A 688 -19.93 14.25 -48.95
CA PHE A 688 -20.92 15.32 -49.24
C PHE A 688 -20.54 16.69 -48.70
N ARG A 689 -19.67 16.74 -47.69
CA ARG A 689 -19.25 17.99 -47.07
C ARG A 689 -17.97 18.55 -47.68
N GLY A 690 -17.48 17.98 -48.79
CA GLY A 690 -16.19 18.36 -49.40
C GLY A 690 -15.00 18.07 -48.48
N LYS A 691 -15.08 17.00 -47.67
CA LYS A 691 -14.13 16.69 -46.60
C LYS A 691 -13.56 15.28 -46.70
N LYS A 692 -12.30 15.13 -46.30
CA LYS A 692 -11.54 13.89 -46.31
C LYS A 692 -10.83 13.68 -44.98
N HIS A 693 -10.89 12.47 -44.43
CA HIS A 693 -10.07 12.12 -43.27
C HIS A 693 -8.64 11.81 -43.71
N ASN A 694 -7.68 12.60 -43.22
CA ASN A 694 -6.27 12.45 -43.52
C ASN A 694 -5.60 11.58 -42.44
N VAL A 695 -5.40 10.29 -42.76
CA VAL A 695 -4.82 9.29 -41.85
C VAL A 695 -3.42 9.69 -41.35
N LEU A 696 -2.61 10.35 -42.19
CA LEU A 696 -1.24 10.76 -41.82
C LEU A 696 -1.21 11.87 -40.76
N ARG A 697 -2.20 12.77 -40.78
CA ARG A 697 -2.33 13.89 -39.83
C ARG A 697 -3.41 13.69 -38.77
N ASN A 698 -4.15 12.57 -38.84
CA ASN A 698 -5.30 12.22 -37.99
C ASN A 698 -6.29 13.40 -37.81
N ARG A 699 -6.64 14.05 -38.92
CA ARG A 699 -7.54 15.22 -38.95
C ARG A 699 -8.45 15.17 -40.18
N ILE A 700 -9.47 16.03 -40.21
CA ILE A 700 -10.36 16.18 -41.37
C ILE A 700 -9.88 17.39 -42.17
N ASP A 701 -9.43 17.17 -43.40
CA ASP A 701 -9.03 18.21 -44.35
C ASP A 701 -10.19 18.43 -45.36
N SER A 702 -10.22 19.59 -46.03
CA SER A 702 -11.06 19.79 -47.23
C SER A 702 -10.45 19.04 -48.42
N CYS A 703 -11.31 18.60 -49.34
CA CYS A 703 -10.91 17.96 -50.59
C CYS A 703 -11.92 18.33 -51.66
N ASP A 704 -11.44 18.83 -52.78
CA ASP A 704 -12.27 19.09 -53.95
C ASP A 704 -12.56 17.75 -54.63
N TYR A 705 -13.83 17.48 -54.90
CA TYR A 705 -14.32 16.24 -55.50
C TYR A 705 -15.08 16.59 -56.78
N ASP A 706 -14.90 15.79 -57.83
CA ASP A 706 -15.66 15.96 -59.07
C ASP A 706 -17.15 15.65 -58.84
N LEU A 707 -18.02 16.25 -59.67
CA LEU A 707 -19.47 16.08 -59.59
C LEU A 707 -19.89 14.60 -59.63
N ASP A 708 -19.24 13.79 -60.47
CA ASP A 708 -19.51 12.36 -60.61
C ASP A 708 -19.17 11.58 -59.33
N GLN A 709 -18.06 11.93 -58.68
CA GLN A 709 -17.65 11.30 -57.40
C GLN A 709 -18.64 11.64 -56.29
N LEU A 710 -19.10 12.89 -56.25
CA LEU A 710 -20.13 13.36 -55.32
C LEU A 710 -21.47 12.67 -55.56
N LEU A 711 -21.89 12.52 -56.82
CA LEU A 711 -23.13 11.87 -57.22
C LEU A 711 -23.15 10.38 -56.83
N VAL A 712 -22.11 9.63 -57.23
CA VAL A 712 -21.96 8.19 -56.88
C VAL A 712 -21.90 8.01 -55.36
N GLY A 713 -21.18 8.90 -54.66
CA GLY A 713 -21.19 8.95 -53.21
C GLY A 713 -22.60 9.09 -52.64
N THR A 714 -23.40 10.02 -53.18
CA THR A 714 -24.72 10.39 -52.64
C THR A 714 -25.72 9.24 -52.80
N ILE A 715 -25.69 8.57 -53.96
CA ILE A 715 -26.46 7.35 -54.22
C ILE A 715 -26.05 6.25 -53.24
N LEU A 716 -24.75 5.98 -53.07
CA LEU A 716 -24.28 4.94 -52.16
C LEU A 716 -24.61 5.24 -50.68
N PHE A 717 -24.54 6.49 -50.25
CA PHE A 717 -24.89 6.91 -48.90
C PHE A 717 -26.38 6.76 -48.61
N THR A 718 -27.25 7.24 -49.51
CA THR A 718 -28.69 7.10 -49.32
C THR A 718 -29.08 5.63 -49.24
N LEU A 719 -28.53 4.78 -50.11
CA LEU A 719 -28.75 3.32 -50.08
C LEU A 719 -28.28 2.71 -48.75
N LEU A 720 -27.04 2.97 -48.32
CA LEU A 720 -26.49 2.43 -47.07
C LEU A 720 -27.19 2.98 -45.81
N PHE A 721 -27.69 4.21 -45.85
CA PHE A 721 -28.47 4.81 -44.76
C PHE A 721 -29.84 4.13 -44.60
N PHE A 722 -30.55 3.84 -45.70
CA PHE A 722 -31.80 3.08 -45.64
C PHE A 722 -31.62 1.61 -45.26
N LEU A 723 -30.44 1.01 -45.51
CA LEU A 723 -30.12 -0.34 -45.05
C LEU A 723 -29.66 -0.40 -43.57
N LEU A 724 -29.26 0.73 -42.97
CA LEU A 724 -28.70 0.79 -41.61
C LEU A 724 -29.65 0.28 -40.51
N PRO A 725 -30.96 0.61 -40.50
CA PRO A 725 -31.88 0.13 -39.46
C PRO A 725 -31.94 -1.40 -39.39
N THR A 726 -31.92 -2.09 -40.54
CA THR A 726 -31.93 -3.55 -40.59
C THR A 726 -30.70 -4.14 -39.86
N VAL A 727 -29.50 -3.67 -40.21
CA VAL A 727 -28.26 -4.15 -39.58
C VAL A 727 -28.20 -3.81 -38.08
N VAL A 728 -28.69 -2.64 -37.68
CA VAL A 728 -28.76 -2.21 -36.27
C VAL A 728 -29.63 -3.17 -35.45
N VAL A 729 -30.84 -3.51 -35.91
CA VAL A 729 -31.76 -4.36 -35.13
C VAL A 729 -31.21 -5.79 -34.97
N PHE A 730 -30.63 -6.37 -36.02
CA PHE A 730 -29.95 -7.67 -35.93
C PHE A 730 -28.75 -7.64 -34.97
N TYR A 731 -27.91 -6.61 -35.04
CA TYR A 731 -26.79 -6.42 -34.12
C TYR A 731 -27.25 -6.30 -32.65
N LEU A 732 -28.28 -5.48 -32.39
CA LEU A 732 -28.80 -5.29 -31.04
C LEU A 732 -29.35 -6.60 -30.43
N ASN A 733 -30.05 -7.42 -31.21
CA ASN A 733 -30.55 -8.73 -30.76
C ASN A 733 -29.40 -9.64 -30.27
N PHE A 734 -28.35 -9.81 -31.07
CA PHE A 734 -27.19 -10.63 -30.66
C PHE A 734 -26.34 -9.98 -29.56
N ALA A 735 -26.27 -8.65 -29.51
CA ALA A 735 -25.61 -7.93 -28.41
C ALA A 735 -26.32 -8.15 -27.07
N ILE A 736 -27.66 -8.12 -27.04
CA ILE A 736 -28.46 -8.42 -25.84
C ILE A 736 -28.25 -9.88 -25.40
N ALA A 737 -28.38 -10.84 -26.32
CA ALA A 737 -28.12 -12.26 -26.04
C ALA A 737 -26.70 -12.48 -25.48
N ARG A 738 -25.70 -11.80 -26.06
CA ARG A 738 -24.31 -11.85 -25.58
C ARG A 738 -24.15 -11.27 -24.17
N MET A 739 -24.84 -10.18 -23.84
CA MET A 739 -24.77 -9.57 -22.51
C MET A 739 -25.39 -10.45 -21.42
N VAL A 740 -26.47 -11.18 -21.71
CA VAL A 740 -27.06 -12.16 -20.79
C VAL A 740 -26.08 -13.30 -20.47
N ILE A 741 -25.30 -13.76 -21.45
CA ILE A 741 -24.26 -14.79 -21.22
C ILE A 741 -23.09 -14.21 -20.42
N ILE A 742 -22.73 -12.94 -20.65
CA ILE A 742 -21.68 -12.26 -19.87
C ILE A 742 -22.11 -12.08 -18.41
N SER A 743 -23.36 -11.72 -18.12
CA SER A 743 -23.85 -11.59 -16.75
C SER A 743 -23.93 -12.94 -16.04
N LEU A 744 -24.42 -13.99 -16.69
CA LEU A 744 -24.42 -15.36 -16.12
C LEU A 744 -22.99 -15.85 -15.81
N LYS A 745 -22.03 -15.58 -16.70
CA LYS A 745 -20.61 -15.88 -16.43
C LYS A 745 -20.06 -15.07 -15.25
N ALA A 746 -20.42 -13.79 -15.14
CA ALA A 746 -20.03 -12.96 -14.01
C ALA A 746 -20.58 -13.49 -12.68
N VAL A 747 -21.77 -14.10 -12.65
CA VAL A 747 -22.32 -14.78 -11.46
C VAL A 747 -21.49 -16.00 -11.06
N PHE A 748 -21.04 -16.82 -12.01
CA PHE A 748 -20.10 -17.91 -11.70
C PHE A 748 -18.76 -17.39 -11.18
N ASP A 749 -18.23 -16.31 -11.76
CA ASP A 749 -16.97 -15.70 -11.34
C ASP A 749 -17.05 -15.04 -9.95
N THR A 750 -18.19 -14.45 -9.57
CA THR A 750 -18.40 -13.94 -8.20
C THR A 750 -18.57 -15.07 -7.20
N LEU A 751 -19.35 -16.11 -7.52
CA LEU A 751 -19.53 -17.30 -6.67
C LEU A 751 -18.18 -17.99 -6.39
N LEU A 752 -17.35 -18.18 -7.43
CA LEU A 752 -16.00 -18.72 -7.32
C LEU A 752 -15.09 -17.83 -6.45
N SER A 753 -15.25 -16.50 -6.54
CA SER A 753 -14.49 -15.54 -5.73
C SER A 753 -14.96 -15.47 -4.26
N CYS A 754 -16.21 -15.84 -3.98
CA CYS A 754 -16.69 -16.04 -2.62
C CYS A 754 -16.07 -17.33 -2.03
N LEU A 755 -16.25 -18.48 -2.69
CA LEU A 755 -15.73 -19.77 -2.19
C LEU A 755 -14.20 -19.76 -1.95
N ASN A 756 -13.43 -19.07 -2.78
CA ASN A 756 -11.96 -19.06 -2.66
C ASN A 756 -11.36 -18.06 -1.65
N HIS A 757 -12.07 -16.99 -1.28
CA HIS A 757 -11.46 -15.85 -0.57
C HIS A 757 -12.32 -15.25 0.56
N PHE A 758 -13.52 -15.77 0.83
CA PHE A 758 -14.42 -15.18 1.83
C PHE A 758 -13.75 -15.16 3.22
N PRO A 759 -13.71 -14.02 3.95
CA PRO A 759 -12.97 -13.87 5.19
C PRO A 759 -13.69 -14.52 6.40
N LEU A 760 -14.14 -15.76 6.23
CA LEU A 760 -14.92 -16.53 7.18
C LEU A 760 -14.27 -16.63 8.57
N PHE A 761 -12.98 -16.93 8.63
CA PHE A 761 -12.28 -17.08 9.90
C PHE A 761 -12.14 -15.71 10.60
N ALA A 762 -11.95 -14.63 9.83
CA ALA A 762 -11.96 -13.28 10.39
C ALA A 762 -13.36 -12.88 10.88
N LEU A 763 -14.42 -13.24 10.16
CA LEU A 763 -15.82 -13.02 10.58
C LEU A 763 -16.14 -13.79 11.87
N MET A 764 -15.78 -15.07 11.93
CA MET A 764 -15.91 -15.91 13.14
C MET A 764 -15.15 -15.31 14.33
N LEU A 765 -13.91 -14.86 14.12
CA LEU A 765 -13.14 -14.18 15.17
C LEU A 765 -13.80 -12.86 15.59
N ARG A 766 -14.36 -12.09 14.65
CA ARG A 766 -15.03 -10.80 14.92
C ARG A 766 -16.29 -10.94 15.77
N VAL A 767 -17.01 -12.06 15.62
CA VAL A 767 -18.17 -12.45 16.46
C VAL A 767 -17.71 -13.00 17.80
N LYS A 768 -16.72 -13.92 17.82
CA LYS A 768 -16.26 -14.59 19.04
C LYS A 768 -15.50 -13.69 20.02
N ASP A 769 -14.65 -12.80 19.53
CA ASP A 769 -13.87 -11.88 20.36
C ASP A 769 -13.37 -10.68 19.51
N PRO A 770 -14.04 -9.52 19.59
CA PRO A 770 -13.73 -8.37 18.74
C PRO A 770 -12.33 -7.79 18.99
N ARG A 771 -11.73 -8.05 20.17
CA ARG A 771 -10.41 -7.52 20.56
C ARG A 771 -9.24 -8.22 19.85
N ARG A 772 -9.50 -9.29 19.08
CA ARG A 772 -8.49 -10.01 18.27
C ARG A 772 -8.20 -9.36 16.91
N LEU A 773 -9.10 -8.50 16.44
CA LEU A 773 -9.01 -7.83 15.15
C LEU A 773 -9.01 -6.31 15.35
N PRO A 774 -7.91 -5.70 15.80
CA PRO A 774 -7.86 -4.26 16.02
C PRO A 774 -7.96 -3.47 14.70
N GLY A 775 -8.84 -2.48 14.70
CA GLY A 775 -9.03 -1.47 13.67
C GLY A 775 -8.39 -0.12 13.99
N GLY A 776 -8.13 0.16 15.28
CA GLY A 776 -7.51 1.40 15.76
C GLY A 776 -7.66 1.58 17.27
N ILE A 777 -7.41 2.80 17.76
CA ILE A 777 -7.65 3.19 19.17
C ILE A 777 -8.58 4.40 19.27
N ARG A 778 -9.35 4.48 20.36
CA ARG A 778 -10.16 5.63 20.75
C ARG A 778 -9.76 6.09 22.15
N PHE A 779 -9.63 7.39 22.32
CA PHE A 779 -9.57 8.02 23.64
C PHE A 779 -10.96 8.56 23.99
N GLU A 780 -11.48 8.21 25.15
CA GLU A 780 -12.75 8.71 25.69
C GLU A 780 -12.44 9.42 27.03
N LEU A 781 -12.63 10.73 27.08
CA LEU A 781 -12.56 11.48 28.33
C LEU A 781 -13.74 11.07 29.21
N ARG A 782 -13.50 10.82 30.50
CA ARG A 782 -14.58 10.66 31.48
C ARG A 782 -14.78 11.97 32.22
N ASP A 783 -16.03 12.35 32.41
CA ASP A 783 -16.39 13.57 33.11
C ASP A 783 -15.93 13.51 34.58
N THR A 784 -15.18 14.54 34.99
CA THR A 784 -14.55 14.62 36.32
C THR A 784 -15.51 15.13 37.41
N HIS A 785 -16.82 15.15 37.14
CA HIS A 785 -17.81 15.75 38.04
C HIS A 785 -17.95 14.98 39.37
N ASP A 786 -17.87 13.64 39.33
CA ASP A 786 -17.96 12.78 40.52
C ASP A 786 -16.79 12.96 41.51
N TYR A 787 -15.64 13.48 41.05
CA TYR A 787 -14.44 13.66 41.89
C TYR A 787 -14.36 15.04 42.57
N ARG A 788 -15.16 16.03 42.14
CA ARG A 788 -15.06 17.42 42.66
C ARG A 788 -15.70 17.64 44.03
N LEU A 789 -16.55 16.72 44.50
CA LEU A 789 -17.36 16.91 45.71
C LEU A 789 -16.58 16.91 47.04
N ASN A 790 -15.33 16.42 47.06
CA ASN A 790 -14.52 16.28 48.29
C ASN A 790 -13.12 16.96 48.21
N ASN A 791 -12.96 18.04 47.44
CA ASN A 791 -11.65 18.71 47.31
C ASN A 791 -11.40 19.75 48.42
N THR A 792 -10.69 19.35 49.48
CA THR A 792 -10.02 20.27 50.41
C THR A 792 -8.52 20.37 50.06
N SER A 793 -8.08 21.56 49.61
CA SER A 793 -6.68 22.03 49.47
C SER A 793 -5.66 21.23 48.61
N ASN A 794 -5.02 21.95 47.68
CA ASN A 794 -3.70 21.69 47.08
C ASN A 794 -3.44 20.44 46.19
N GLU A 795 -4.41 19.58 45.89
CA GLU A 795 -4.20 18.52 44.87
C GLU A 795 -4.18 19.09 43.43
N PRO A 796 -3.25 18.64 42.55
CA PRO A 796 -3.19 19.09 41.15
C PRO A 796 -4.40 18.57 40.34
N PRO A 797 -4.90 19.34 39.35
CA PRO A 797 -6.07 18.94 38.56
C PRO A 797 -5.81 17.63 37.79
N THR A 798 -6.63 16.61 38.08
CA THR A 798 -6.57 15.28 37.46
C THR A 798 -7.62 15.14 36.35
N SER A 799 -7.20 14.66 35.18
CA SER A 799 -8.09 14.25 34.09
C SER A 799 -7.99 12.75 33.85
N VAL A 800 -9.14 12.08 33.68
CA VAL A 800 -9.19 10.63 33.47
C VAL A 800 -9.67 10.33 32.07
N ILE A 801 -8.83 9.67 31.27
CA ILE A 801 -9.10 9.27 29.89
C ILE A 801 -9.07 7.75 29.81
N TYR A 802 -10.01 7.17 29.08
CA TYR A 802 -10.03 5.74 28.78
C TYR A 802 -9.54 5.47 27.35
N LEU A 803 -8.55 4.60 27.20
CA LEU A 803 -8.06 4.10 25.92
C LEU A 803 -8.79 2.79 25.58
N LYS A 804 -9.66 2.83 24.56
CA LYS A 804 -10.36 1.65 24.03
C LYS A 804 -9.76 1.22 22.70
N SER A 805 -9.61 -0.09 22.49
CA SER A 805 -9.36 -0.66 21.16
C SER A 805 -10.64 -0.62 20.31
N ILE A 806 -10.60 0.02 19.15
CA ILE A 806 -11.68 -0.07 18.16
C ILE A 806 -11.48 -1.38 17.37
N PRO A 807 -12.46 -2.30 17.31
CA PRO A 807 -12.36 -3.49 16.48
C PRO A 807 -12.56 -3.17 15.00
N LEU A 808 -12.02 -4.01 14.11
CA LEU A 808 -12.13 -3.86 12.66
C LEU A 808 -13.60 -3.81 12.21
N THR A 809 -13.95 -2.88 11.33
CA THR A 809 -15.33 -2.72 10.83
C THR A 809 -15.63 -3.74 9.73
N PHE A 810 -16.88 -4.19 9.61
CA PHE A 810 -17.29 -5.11 8.55
C PHE A 810 -16.96 -4.56 7.15
N ARG A 811 -17.20 -3.26 6.92
CA ARG A 811 -16.83 -2.56 5.68
C ARG A 811 -15.32 -2.61 5.36
N ALA A 812 -14.45 -2.64 6.38
CA ALA A 812 -13.01 -2.81 6.19
C ALA A 812 -12.64 -4.26 5.87
N MET A 813 -13.30 -5.25 6.49
CA MET A 813 -13.11 -6.67 6.17
C MET A 813 -13.49 -7.00 4.72
N PHE A 814 -14.63 -6.48 4.25
CA PHE A 814 -15.12 -6.68 2.88
C PHE A 814 -14.61 -5.64 1.88
N HIS A 815 -13.63 -4.80 2.23
CA HIS A 815 -13.20 -3.67 1.39
C HIS A 815 -12.75 -4.11 -0.01
N GLN A 816 -12.09 -5.27 -0.13
CA GLN A 816 -11.65 -5.80 -1.42
C GLN A 816 -12.83 -6.26 -2.30
N TYR A 817 -13.90 -6.81 -1.71
CA TYR A 817 -15.14 -7.16 -2.43
C TYR A 817 -15.85 -5.91 -2.94
N PHE A 818 -15.97 -4.86 -2.11
CA PHE A 818 -16.50 -3.57 -2.56
C PHE A 818 -15.64 -2.93 -3.65
N GLN A 819 -14.31 -3.05 -3.59
CA GLN A 819 -13.44 -2.61 -4.69
C GLN A 819 -13.69 -3.42 -5.97
N MET A 820 -13.83 -4.73 -5.87
CA MET A 820 -14.10 -5.64 -6.98
C MET A 820 -15.44 -5.32 -7.67
N GLY A 821 -16.54 -5.24 -6.91
CA GLY A 821 -17.85 -4.82 -7.44
C GLY A 821 -17.79 -3.44 -8.10
N ASN A 822 -17.08 -2.48 -7.50
CA ASN A 822 -16.86 -1.18 -8.13
C ASN A 822 -16.02 -1.23 -9.41
N ARG A 823 -15.08 -2.18 -9.57
CA ARG A 823 -14.35 -2.38 -10.85
C ARG A 823 -15.25 -2.96 -11.92
N ILE A 824 -16.03 -4.00 -11.59
CA ILE A 824 -17.02 -4.61 -12.49
C ILE A 824 -18.02 -3.55 -12.97
N ARG A 825 -18.64 -2.84 -12.01
CA ARG A 825 -19.60 -1.75 -12.27
C ARG A 825 -18.97 -0.65 -13.13
N LYS A 826 -17.77 -0.17 -12.79
CA LYS A 826 -17.06 0.86 -13.57
C LYS A 826 -16.74 0.40 -14.99
N HIS A 827 -16.47 -0.89 -15.22
CA HIS A 827 -16.16 -1.40 -16.57
C HIS A 827 -17.42 -1.52 -17.41
N TYR A 828 -18.40 -2.33 -16.98
CA TYR A 828 -19.60 -2.62 -17.78
C TYR A 828 -20.56 -1.42 -17.89
N LEU A 829 -20.68 -0.59 -16.85
CA LEU A 829 -21.45 0.66 -16.90
C LEU A 829 -20.59 1.87 -17.29
N SER A 830 -19.42 1.66 -17.92
CA SER A 830 -18.65 2.80 -18.44
C SER A 830 -19.35 3.43 -19.64
N PRO A 831 -19.28 4.77 -19.80
CA PRO A 831 -19.69 5.42 -21.04
C PRO A 831 -18.84 4.97 -22.23
N GLN A 832 -17.65 4.38 -21.99
CA GLN A 832 -16.80 3.81 -23.03
C GLN A 832 -17.37 2.50 -23.57
N VAL A 833 -17.84 1.57 -22.72
CA VAL A 833 -18.52 0.35 -23.18
C VAL A 833 -19.83 0.67 -23.88
N LEU A 834 -20.59 1.66 -23.39
CA LEU A 834 -21.77 2.18 -24.08
C LEU A 834 -21.40 2.74 -25.47
N LEU A 835 -20.33 3.53 -25.58
CA LEU A 835 -19.85 4.06 -26.87
C LEU A 835 -19.32 2.96 -27.80
N CYS A 836 -18.68 1.91 -27.28
CA CYS A 836 -18.30 0.74 -28.05
C CYS A 836 -19.54 0.04 -28.63
N LEU A 837 -20.56 -0.21 -27.79
CA LEU A 837 -21.82 -0.78 -28.23
C LEU A 837 -22.53 0.07 -29.29
N LEU A 838 -22.59 1.40 -29.10
CA LEU A 838 -23.17 2.36 -30.06
C LEU A 838 -22.36 2.50 -31.35
N THR A 839 -21.09 2.10 -31.39
CA THR A 839 -20.24 2.17 -32.59
C THR A 839 -19.99 0.81 -33.25
N GLY A 840 -20.58 -0.27 -32.74
CA GLY A 840 -20.34 -1.64 -33.20
C GLY A 840 -18.94 -2.17 -32.87
N ARG A 841 -18.16 -1.46 -32.04
CA ARG A 841 -16.83 -1.91 -31.61
C ARG A 841 -16.97 -3.00 -30.56
N PHE A 842 -16.15 -4.04 -30.67
CA PHE A 842 -16.16 -5.16 -29.72
C PHE A 842 -15.98 -4.65 -28.29
N VAL A 843 -16.90 -5.05 -27.41
CA VAL A 843 -16.74 -4.81 -25.97
C VAL A 843 -15.55 -5.65 -25.49
N PRO A 844 -14.47 -5.04 -24.95
CA PRO A 844 -13.32 -5.79 -24.51
C PRO A 844 -13.72 -6.69 -23.33
N PRO A 845 -13.41 -8.00 -23.36
CA PRO A 845 -13.67 -8.87 -22.24
C PRO A 845 -12.86 -8.38 -21.04
N LEU A 846 -13.49 -8.36 -19.86
CA LEU A 846 -12.83 -7.93 -18.63
C LEU A 846 -11.58 -8.79 -18.39
N ASN A 847 -10.43 -8.14 -18.31
CA ASN A 847 -9.14 -8.83 -18.24
C ASN A 847 -9.11 -9.70 -16.96
N ARG A 848 -9.18 -11.03 -17.12
CA ARG A 848 -9.36 -12.02 -16.04
C ARG A 848 -8.43 -11.74 -14.84
N LYS A 849 -7.17 -11.39 -15.12
CA LYS A 849 -6.14 -11.01 -14.13
C LYS A 849 -6.58 -9.91 -13.15
N ASN A 850 -7.34 -8.91 -13.60
CA ASN A 850 -7.83 -7.81 -12.76
C ASN A 850 -9.05 -8.22 -11.92
N LEU A 851 -9.91 -9.08 -12.47
CA LEU A 851 -11.08 -9.64 -11.82
C LEU A 851 -10.61 -10.55 -10.67
N TYR A 852 -9.83 -11.57 -10.99
CA TYR A 852 -9.37 -12.57 -10.02
C TYR A 852 -8.19 -12.13 -9.17
N SER A 853 -7.71 -10.89 -9.29
CA SER A 853 -6.71 -10.30 -8.37
C SER A 853 -7.10 -10.42 -6.90
N LEU A 854 -8.40 -10.54 -6.60
CA LEU A 854 -8.94 -10.87 -5.28
C LEU A 854 -8.53 -12.27 -4.82
N GLN A 855 -8.74 -13.29 -5.66
CA GLN A 855 -8.46 -14.71 -5.39
C GLN A 855 -6.97 -14.97 -5.12
N TYR A 856 -6.08 -14.20 -5.75
CA TYR A 856 -4.63 -14.25 -5.50
C TYR A 856 -4.16 -13.43 -4.30
N SER A 857 -5.00 -12.63 -3.65
CA SER A 857 -4.54 -11.68 -2.59
C SER A 857 -4.18 -12.33 -1.25
N MET A 858 -4.42 -13.63 -1.08
CA MET A 858 -3.88 -14.44 0.03
C MET A 858 -2.57 -15.16 -0.32
N LEU A 859 -2.16 -15.14 -1.58
CA LEU A 859 -0.98 -15.82 -2.11
C LEU A 859 0.18 -14.83 -2.34
N PRO A 860 1.44 -15.27 -2.20
CA PRO A 860 2.59 -14.39 -2.43
C PRO A 860 2.74 -14.09 -3.92
N ALA A 861 2.94 -12.81 -4.27
CA ALA A 861 3.10 -12.36 -5.66
C ALA A 861 4.30 -12.99 -6.40
N ARG A 862 5.27 -13.56 -5.67
CA ARG A 862 6.34 -14.42 -6.19
C ARG A 862 6.28 -15.77 -5.48
N ARG A 863 6.14 -16.86 -6.24
CA ARG A 863 6.23 -18.23 -5.73
C ARG A 863 7.61 -18.48 -5.09
N ALA A 864 7.63 -19.17 -3.95
CA ALA A 864 8.87 -19.57 -3.29
C ALA A 864 9.49 -20.78 -4.02
N GLY A 865 10.79 -20.74 -4.30
CA GLY A 865 11.47 -21.83 -5.00
C GLY A 865 11.53 -23.13 -4.19
N ILE A 866 11.60 -24.28 -4.86
CA ILE A 866 11.67 -25.62 -4.21
C ILE A 866 12.81 -25.66 -3.18
N ARG A 867 13.99 -25.13 -3.53
CA ARG A 867 15.14 -25.04 -2.61
C ARG A 867 14.87 -24.17 -1.38
N GLN A 868 14.25 -23.00 -1.54
CA GLN A 868 13.88 -22.12 -0.41
C GLN A 868 12.93 -22.82 0.56
N MET A 869 12.03 -23.65 0.04
CA MET A 869 11.09 -24.44 0.83
C MET A 869 11.76 -25.59 1.57
N TRP A 870 12.71 -26.28 0.93
CA TRP A 870 13.59 -27.26 1.58
C TRP A 870 14.38 -26.64 2.74
N ASP A 871 15.02 -25.50 2.50
CA ASP A 871 15.81 -24.79 3.50
C ASP A 871 14.93 -24.34 4.69
N ALA A 872 13.72 -23.80 4.42
CA ALA A 872 12.77 -23.38 5.46
C ALA A 872 12.23 -24.54 6.32
N ILE A 873 12.02 -25.73 5.74
CA ILE A 873 11.50 -26.89 6.46
C ILE A 873 12.61 -27.59 7.27
N THR A 874 13.82 -27.70 6.71
CA THR A 874 14.94 -28.41 7.35
C THR A 874 15.58 -27.60 8.49
N THR A 875 15.67 -26.27 8.37
CA THR A 875 16.24 -25.40 9.43
C THR A 875 15.42 -25.37 10.72
N VAL A 876 14.14 -25.72 10.68
CA VAL A 876 13.23 -25.71 11.85
C VAL A 876 13.27 -27.02 12.66
N GLN A 877 14.01 -28.04 12.21
CA GLN A 877 14.34 -29.22 13.02
C GLN A 877 15.17 -28.79 14.25
N PRO A 878 14.66 -28.88 15.49
CA PRO A 878 15.44 -28.51 16.65
C PRO A 878 16.55 -29.54 16.83
N SER A 879 17.81 -29.09 16.80
CA SER A 879 18.92 -29.84 17.37
C SER A 879 18.70 -29.96 18.89
N ARG A 880 17.87 -30.91 19.32
CA ARG A 880 17.89 -31.45 20.67
C ARG A 880 19.28 -32.03 20.88
N LYS A 881 20.21 -31.21 21.40
CA LYS A 881 21.50 -31.70 21.89
C LYS A 881 21.19 -32.83 22.87
N PRO A 882 21.74 -34.05 22.70
CA PRO A 882 21.48 -35.13 23.64
C PRO A 882 21.92 -34.67 25.02
N VAL A 883 21.00 -34.70 25.99
CA VAL A 883 21.31 -34.36 27.38
C VAL A 883 22.28 -35.44 27.88
N PRO A 884 23.51 -35.09 28.30
CA PRO A 884 24.43 -36.10 28.81
C PRO A 884 23.83 -36.75 30.05
N PHE A 885 23.72 -38.08 30.04
CA PHE A 885 23.17 -38.85 31.15
C PHE A 885 24.15 -38.89 32.31
N ALA A 886 24.13 -37.86 33.17
CA ALA A 886 24.96 -37.77 34.36
C ALA A 886 24.41 -38.68 35.47
N MET A 887 24.90 -39.91 35.53
CA MET A 887 24.55 -40.87 36.58
C MET A 887 25.18 -40.46 37.92
N ASN A 888 24.45 -39.69 38.73
CA ASN A 888 24.91 -39.15 40.01
C ASN A 888 25.09 -40.25 41.07
N GLY A 889 26.26 -40.89 41.08
CA GLY A 889 26.68 -41.86 42.10
C GLY A 889 27.84 -41.33 42.96
N ARG A 890 27.55 -41.12 44.26
CA ARG A 890 28.49 -40.85 45.38
C ARG A 890 29.07 -39.44 45.51
N ARG A 891 29.01 -38.93 46.75
CA ARG A 891 29.68 -37.70 47.21
C ARG A 891 31.20 -37.90 47.20
N ALA A 892 31.93 -37.12 46.40
CA ALA A 892 33.39 -36.96 46.55
C ALA A 892 33.71 -35.58 47.17
N ARG A 893 34.54 -35.60 48.21
CA ARG A 893 34.95 -34.43 49.02
C ARG A 893 35.99 -33.61 48.24
N ARG A 894 35.81 -32.30 48.11
CA ARG A 894 36.80 -31.41 47.46
C ARG A 894 38.19 -31.55 48.09
N ARG A 895 39.21 -31.84 47.28
CA ARG A 895 40.60 -31.42 47.47
C ARG A 895 41.11 -30.78 46.18
N ARG A 896 41.99 -29.79 46.30
CA ARG A 896 42.70 -29.16 45.17
C ARG A 896 43.83 -30.07 44.70
N GLN A 897 44.03 -30.18 43.40
CA GLN A 897 45.36 -30.19 42.77
C GLN A 897 45.22 -30.01 41.25
N ASP A 898 46.33 -29.59 40.63
CA ASP A 898 46.39 -28.99 39.30
C ASP A 898 46.61 -30.00 38.14
N GLU A 899 46.57 -29.47 36.91
CA GLU A 899 47.03 -30.07 35.64
C GLU A 899 46.15 -31.12 34.90
N PRO A 900 46.33 -31.26 33.57
CA PRO A 900 45.20 -31.45 32.65
C PRO A 900 44.95 -32.90 32.21
N GLN A 901 43.68 -33.23 31.94
CA GLN A 901 43.30 -34.52 31.36
C GLN A 901 42.82 -34.41 29.90
N ILE A 902 43.52 -35.15 29.04
CA ILE A 902 43.16 -35.49 27.67
C ILE A 902 41.96 -36.45 27.70
N ILE A 903 40.93 -36.21 26.88
CA ILE A 903 39.82 -37.16 26.68
C ILE A 903 39.76 -37.61 25.23
N ILE A 904 39.76 -38.93 25.05
CA ILE A 904 39.83 -39.66 23.79
C ILE A 904 38.41 -40.00 23.31
N HIS A 905 38.12 -39.82 22.02
CA HIS A 905 36.88 -40.31 21.41
C HIS A 905 36.95 -41.82 21.12
N PRO A 906 35.99 -42.65 21.58
CA PRO A 906 35.83 -44.01 21.09
C PRO A 906 35.05 -43.99 19.76
N ARG A 907 35.74 -44.31 18.66
CA ARG A 907 35.07 -44.76 17.42
C ARG A 907 34.80 -46.26 17.54
N LEU A 908 33.57 -46.70 17.25
CA LEU A 908 33.34 -48.10 16.86
C LEU A 908 33.03 -48.15 15.36
N LEU A 909 33.78 -48.98 14.64
CA LEU A 909 33.62 -49.25 13.22
C LEU A 909 32.64 -50.41 13.01
N ILE A 910 31.69 -50.24 12.11
CA ILE A 910 31.24 -51.35 11.25
C ILE A 910 31.47 -50.89 9.79
N ARG A 911 32.06 -51.79 9.01
CA ARG A 911 32.60 -51.56 7.67
C ARG A 911 31.82 -52.38 6.65
N VAL A 912 31.90 -51.95 5.39
CA VAL A 912 32.01 -52.73 4.12
C VAL A 912 30.89 -52.41 3.10
N PRO A 913 31.16 -52.27 1.78
CA PRO A 913 32.41 -52.01 1.04
C PRO A 913 32.40 -50.70 0.21
N LYS A 914 33.54 -50.39 -0.41
CA LYS A 914 33.64 -49.57 -1.64
C LYS A 914 34.32 -50.41 -2.72
N THR A 915 33.99 -50.17 -3.99
CA THR A 915 34.77 -50.61 -5.16
C THR A 915 34.94 -49.45 -6.14
N PHE A 916 36.20 -49.16 -6.52
CA PHE A 916 36.74 -48.61 -7.79
C PHE A 916 35.97 -47.51 -8.59
N SER A 917 36.61 -46.52 -9.25
CA SER A 917 38.03 -46.26 -9.58
C SER A 917 38.24 -44.72 -9.69
N ALA A 918 39.38 -44.16 -9.24
CA ALA A 918 40.60 -43.81 -10.00
C ALA A 918 40.53 -42.51 -10.85
N GLY A 919 41.42 -41.55 -10.55
CA GLY A 919 41.64 -40.28 -11.26
C GLY A 919 42.71 -39.44 -10.52
N PRO A 920 43.82 -39.00 -11.15
CA PRO A 920 45.07 -38.71 -10.40
C PRO A 920 45.32 -37.25 -9.99
N ARG A 921 46.45 -37.03 -9.30
CA ARG A 921 46.89 -35.79 -8.63
C ARG A 921 47.97 -34.99 -9.41
N ILE A 922 48.26 -33.79 -8.86
CA ILE A 922 49.58 -33.10 -8.77
C ILE A 922 49.91 -32.06 -9.88
N PRO A 923 50.66 -30.96 -9.57
CA PRO A 923 50.42 -29.64 -10.16
C PRO A 923 51.57 -29.06 -11.04
N PRO A 924 52.25 -27.91 -10.75
CA PRO A 924 52.08 -26.69 -11.56
C PRO A 924 53.36 -26.11 -12.20
N ARG A 925 53.24 -25.35 -13.30
CA ARG A 925 53.92 -24.04 -13.60
C ARG A 925 53.88 -23.62 -15.09
N ASN A 926 53.92 -22.29 -15.31
CA ASN A 926 54.62 -21.50 -16.36
C ASN A 926 54.55 -21.97 -17.84
N LEU A 927 54.36 -21.14 -18.88
CA LEU A 927 55.01 -19.84 -19.20
C LEU A 927 54.21 -19.03 -20.26
N ARG A 928 54.58 -17.74 -20.45
CA ARG A 928 54.21 -16.85 -21.59
C ARG A 928 55.13 -17.11 -22.83
N PRO A 929 55.11 -16.33 -23.95
CA PRO A 929 54.15 -15.33 -24.50
C PRO A 929 53.80 -15.50 -26.01
N GLN A 930 52.80 -14.77 -26.55
CA GLN A 930 52.98 -13.70 -27.57
C GLN A 930 51.65 -13.17 -28.19
N THR A 931 51.48 -11.83 -28.17
CA THR A 931 50.79 -10.91 -29.16
C THR A 931 49.41 -11.26 -29.77
N ARG A 932 48.39 -10.39 -29.86
CA ARG A 932 48.11 -8.93 -29.61
C ARG A 932 46.66 -8.84 -29.06
N ARG A 933 46.30 -8.10 -27.98
CA ARG A 933 46.03 -6.63 -27.84
C ARG A 933 45.02 -6.07 -28.86
N LEU A 934 43.96 -5.31 -28.50
CA LEU A 934 43.36 -4.89 -27.21
C LEU A 934 41.97 -5.58 -27.03
N GLY A 935 41.02 -5.27 -26.13
CA GLY A 935 40.86 -4.21 -25.11
C GLY A 935 39.67 -3.28 -25.41
N ASP A 936 38.88 -2.76 -24.45
CA ASP A 936 38.83 -2.94 -22.99
C ASP A 936 37.42 -2.54 -22.43
N GLY A 937 37.11 -2.81 -21.15
CA GLY A 937 35.80 -2.52 -20.52
C GLY A 937 35.86 -2.30 -18.99
N VAL A 938 35.30 -1.19 -18.51
CA VAL A 938 35.43 -0.73 -17.11
C VAL A 938 34.38 -1.38 -16.19
N ARG A 939 34.85 -1.80 -15.00
CA ARG A 939 34.09 -2.50 -13.95
C ARG A 939 33.97 -1.59 -12.73
N VAL A 940 32.77 -1.35 -12.21
CA VAL A 940 32.53 -0.55 -10.99
C VAL A 940 32.36 -1.48 -9.78
N PRO A 941 33.06 -1.26 -8.66
CA PRO A 941 32.94 -2.09 -7.45
C PRO A 941 31.78 -1.65 -6.53
N VAL A 942 31.29 -2.60 -5.74
CA VAL A 942 30.37 -2.37 -4.60
C VAL A 942 31.23 -2.25 -3.33
N PRO A 943 31.07 -1.21 -2.50
CA PRO A 943 31.70 -1.16 -1.19
C PRO A 943 30.82 -1.83 -0.12
N GLU A 944 31.46 -2.66 0.71
CA GLU A 944 30.89 -3.22 1.93
C GLU A 944 30.80 -2.15 3.04
N ALA A 945 30.07 -2.47 4.11
CA ALA A 945 29.91 -1.59 5.26
C ALA A 945 31.13 -1.67 6.18
N GLU A 946 31.54 -0.54 6.76
CA GLU A 946 32.38 -0.53 7.94
C GLU A 946 31.81 0.37 9.04
N GLU A 947 32.02 -0.09 10.27
CA GLU A 947 31.50 0.42 11.53
C GLU A 947 32.55 1.32 12.18
N GLN A 948 32.17 2.47 12.75
CA GLN A 948 33.05 3.12 13.72
C GLN A 948 32.34 4.08 14.69
N ALA A 949 32.74 3.95 15.95
CA ALA A 949 32.28 4.77 17.07
C ALA A 949 33.08 6.09 17.18
N VAL A 950 32.51 7.09 17.83
CA VAL A 950 33.23 8.30 18.26
C VAL A 950 32.96 8.55 19.74
N ALA A 951 34.02 8.44 20.55
CA ALA A 951 34.06 8.90 21.93
C ALA A 951 34.91 10.19 22.03
N CYS A 952 34.62 11.01 23.03
CA CYS A 952 35.23 12.33 23.22
C CYS A 952 36.76 12.32 23.37
N ARG A 953 37.41 13.41 22.97
CA ARG A 953 38.60 13.94 23.66
C ARG A 953 38.64 15.47 23.67
N HIS A 954 39.37 15.98 24.66
CA HIS A 954 39.29 17.35 25.18
C HIS A 954 40.60 18.13 24.90
N ALA A 955 40.48 19.46 24.98
CA ALA A 955 41.49 20.43 25.42
C ALA A 955 42.71 20.78 24.52
N GLY A 956 42.98 22.09 24.44
CA GLY A 956 44.34 22.62 24.67
C GLY A 956 44.79 23.85 23.87
N LEU A 957 44.81 25.03 24.53
CA LEU A 957 45.80 26.14 24.36
C LEU A 957 45.73 26.94 23.02
N LEU A 958 46.04 28.25 22.92
CA LEU A 958 46.59 29.25 23.87
C LEU A 958 46.33 30.71 23.39
N GLY A 959 46.17 31.67 24.33
CA GLY A 959 46.48 33.11 24.18
C GLY A 959 45.47 34.05 23.46
N ALA A 960 45.33 35.33 23.80
CA ALA A 960 45.85 36.10 24.95
C ALA A 960 45.14 37.47 25.13
N GLN A 961 45.21 38.05 26.34
CA GLN A 961 44.97 39.48 26.70
C GLN A 961 43.54 40.09 26.49
N ARG A 962 43.05 41.07 27.28
CA ARG A 962 43.56 41.83 28.46
C ARG A 962 42.38 42.54 29.18
N ASP A 963 42.51 42.83 30.49
CA ASP A 963 41.83 43.85 31.35
C ASP A 963 40.28 44.07 31.27
N GLY A 964 39.52 44.34 32.35
CA GLY A 964 39.82 44.39 33.79
C GLY A 964 38.68 45.03 34.62
N LEU A 965 38.64 44.70 35.94
CA LEU A 965 38.13 45.48 37.11
C LEU A 965 36.67 46.01 37.23
N GLY A 966 36.17 46.01 38.48
CA GLY A 966 34.93 46.70 38.96
C GLY A 966 33.65 45.85 38.88
N ALA A 967 33.00 45.32 39.93
CA ALA A 967 32.88 45.61 41.37
C ALA A 967 31.94 46.78 41.78
N VAL A 968 31.25 46.57 42.91
CA VAL A 968 30.49 47.51 43.77
C VAL A 968 28.97 47.66 43.51
N GLU A 969 28.22 47.40 44.60
CA GLU A 969 26.98 48.01 45.19
C GLU A 969 26.03 48.85 44.30
N GLY A 970 24.74 49.04 44.59
CA GLY A 970 23.88 48.82 45.77
C GLY A 970 22.42 49.04 45.31
N GLY A 971 21.38 48.89 46.13
CA GLY A 971 20.98 49.87 47.16
C GLY A 971 19.47 50.16 46.99
N GLU A 972 18.81 50.65 48.04
CA GLU A 972 17.33 50.62 48.20
C GLU A 972 16.60 51.92 47.75
N ASP A 973 15.35 52.05 48.22
CA ASP A 973 14.44 53.21 48.26
C ASP A 973 13.50 53.45 47.07
N VAL A 974 12.15 53.55 47.19
CA VAL A 974 11.17 54.07 48.21
C VAL A 974 10.69 55.51 47.91
N GLY A 975 9.37 55.72 48.05
CA GLY A 975 8.64 56.98 47.76
C GLY A 975 7.68 56.80 46.56
N ASP A 976 6.39 56.49 46.69
CA ASP A 976 5.27 57.05 47.50
C ASP A 976 4.60 58.30 46.89
N GLY A 977 3.26 58.36 46.97
CA GLY A 977 2.39 59.40 46.38
C GLY A 977 1.04 58.86 45.86
N GLY A 978 -0.07 59.25 46.49
CA GLY A 978 -1.45 58.90 46.12
C GLY A 978 -2.00 59.66 44.89
N GLU A 979 -3.30 59.73 44.60
CA GLU A 979 -4.54 59.33 45.29
C GLU A 979 -5.64 59.04 44.23
N GLY A 980 -6.83 58.59 44.66
CA GLY A 980 -8.08 58.81 43.91
C GLY A 980 -8.75 57.55 43.36
N GLY A 981 -9.80 57.08 44.03
CA GLY A 981 -10.64 55.99 43.53
C GLY A 981 -11.94 56.49 42.87
N GLN A 982 -12.57 55.63 42.08
CA GLN A 982 -14.04 55.53 41.96
C GLN A 982 -14.47 54.23 41.27
N ALA A 983 -15.71 53.80 41.54
CA ALA A 983 -16.21 52.47 41.18
C ALA A 983 -16.74 52.38 39.74
N TRP A 984 -16.71 51.16 39.20
CA TRP A 984 -17.20 50.81 37.86
C TRP A 984 -18.72 50.61 37.81
N PRO A 985 -19.40 51.06 36.75
CA PRO A 985 -20.61 50.44 36.24
C PRO A 985 -20.32 49.62 34.96
N ARG A 986 -21.10 48.54 34.77
CA ARG A 986 -21.20 47.78 33.50
C ARG A 986 -22.49 48.18 32.80
N GLU A 987 -22.46 48.35 31.47
CA GLU A 987 -23.61 48.02 30.61
C GLU A 987 -23.28 48.04 29.10
N GLY A 988 -24.07 47.27 28.33
CA GLY A 988 -24.45 47.52 26.92
C GLY A 988 -23.40 47.36 25.81
N GLY A 989 -23.65 46.77 24.64
CA GLY A 989 -24.86 46.15 24.07
C GLY A 989 -25.24 46.77 22.72
N CYS A 990 -25.29 46.01 21.62
CA CYS A 990 -26.08 46.35 20.42
C CYS A 990 -26.32 45.17 19.45
N ARG A 991 -27.32 45.32 18.58
CA ARG A 991 -27.99 44.26 17.78
C ARG A 991 -27.57 44.24 16.29
N GLY A 992 -28.00 43.21 15.53
CA GLY A 992 -28.44 43.47 14.14
C GLY A 992 -28.56 42.33 13.11
N GLY A 993 -29.60 41.47 13.19
CA GLY A 993 -30.20 40.74 12.04
C GLY A 993 -29.40 39.59 11.36
N GLY A 994 -30.02 38.56 10.78
CA GLY A 994 -31.44 38.20 10.70
C GLY A 994 -31.69 36.94 9.84
N ALA A 995 -32.94 36.48 9.80
CA ALA A 995 -33.50 35.37 9.00
C ALA A 995 -33.17 33.91 9.41
N GLY A 996 -34.24 33.22 9.82
CA GLY A 996 -34.46 31.78 9.69
C GLY A 996 -35.97 31.54 9.57
N PRO A 997 -36.45 30.31 9.30
CA PRO A 997 -37.87 29.98 9.45
C PRO A 997 -38.13 29.01 10.63
N VAL A 998 -39.12 29.38 11.46
CA VAL A 998 -40.25 28.56 11.95
C VAL A 998 -39.96 27.04 12.07
N GLY A 999 -39.92 26.38 13.24
CA GLY A 999 -40.64 26.61 14.50
C GLY A 999 -41.92 25.76 14.56
N TRP A 1000 -42.19 25.06 15.67
CA TRP A 1000 -43.52 24.83 16.26
C TRP A 1000 -43.37 24.07 17.60
N GLY A 1001 -44.15 24.49 18.59
CA GLY A 1001 -43.89 24.29 20.02
C GLY A 1001 -44.06 22.89 20.59
N GLY A 1002 -43.63 22.77 21.85
CA GLY A 1002 -44.00 21.69 22.75
C GLY A 1002 -44.70 22.22 24.01
N ALA A 1003 -45.39 21.32 24.71
CA ALA A 1003 -45.80 21.35 26.12
C ALA A 1003 -46.31 19.92 26.41
N GLY A 1004 -45.81 19.16 27.38
CA GLY A 1004 -46.05 19.34 28.83
C GLY A 1004 -47.27 18.49 29.23
N GLY A 1005 -47.27 17.61 30.25
CA GLY A 1005 -46.25 17.25 31.23
C GLY A 1005 -46.89 17.03 32.61
N ARG A 1006 -46.76 15.83 33.21
CA ARG A 1006 -46.93 15.49 34.65
C ARG A 1006 -46.89 13.96 34.85
N GLY A 1007 -46.47 13.50 36.04
CA GLY A 1007 -47.02 12.26 36.63
C GLY A 1007 -46.07 11.15 37.09
N GLY A 1008 -45.27 11.39 38.13
CA GLY A 1008 -45.31 10.55 39.35
C GLY A 1008 -44.64 9.16 39.41
N VAL A 1009 -43.68 9.06 40.35
CA VAL A 1009 -43.49 7.98 41.36
C VAL A 1009 -43.16 6.54 40.90
N GLY A 1010 -41.88 6.17 41.09
CA GLY A 1010 -41.44 5.12 42.04
C GLY A 1010 -41.75 3.63 41.79
N GLY A 1011 -40.73 2.78 41.97
CA GLY A 1011 -40.89 1.32 42.07
C GLY A 1011 -39.62 0.54 41.73
N GLU A 1012 -39.22 -0.39 42.60
CA GLU A 1012 -38.06 -1.28 42.42
C GLU A 1012 -38.42 -2.55 41.62
N GLY A 1013 -37.40 -3.33 41.23
CA GLY A 1013 -37.57 -4.73 40.77
C GLY A 1013 -37.08 -4.95 39.34
N GLY A 1014 -36.02 -5.74 39.18
CA GLY A 1014 -35.50 -6.14 37.87
C GLY A 1014 -36.10 -7.46 37.38
N TRP A 1015 -35.95 -7.71 36.07
CA TRP A 1015 -36.10 -9.03 35.45
C TRP A 1015 -35.06 -9.20 34.33
N GLU A 1016 -34.86 -10.46 33.96
CA GLU A 1016 -33.90 -10.96 32.96
C GLU A 1016 -34.34 -10.66 31.51
N GLU A 1017 -33.52 -11.13 30.55
CA GLU A 1017 -33.79 -11.49 29.12
C GLU A 1017 -34.97 -10.80 28.39
N GLU A 1018 -34.83 -10.35 27.14
CA GLU A 1018 -34.53 -11.22 25.98
C GLU A 1018 -34.32 -10.38 24.67
N VAL A 1019 -33.99 -11.07 23.57
CA VAL A 1019 -34.06 -10.66 22.14
C VAL A 1019 -33.11 -9.55 21.61
N TYR A 1020 -32.14 -10.00 20.82
CA TYR A 1020 -31.71 -9.33 19.58
C TYR A 1020 -31.47 -10.38 18.47
N GLU A 1021 -32.52 -11.10 18.08
CA GLU A 1021 -32.59 -11.61 16.71
C GLU A 1021 -32.97 -10.45 15.78
N GLY A 1022 -32.14 -10.13 14.79
CA GLY A 1022 -32.42 -8.98 13.92
C GLY A 1022 -31.35 -8.46 12.96
N GLU A 1023 -30.16 -9.08 12.85
CA GLU A 1023 -29.09 -8.58 11.95
C GLU A 1023 -28.46 -9.63 11.01
N PHE A 1024 -29.18 -10.72 10.66
CA PHE A 1024 -28.66 -11.71 9.69
C PHE A 1024 -29.22 -11.56 8.25
N LEU A 1025 -30.39 -10.97 8.07
CA LEU A 1025 -31.04 -10.85 6.73
C LEU A 1025 -30.59 -9.62 5.92
N GLY A 1026 -30.13 -8.54 6.56
CA GLY A 1026 -29.76 -7.28 5.89
C GLY A 1026 -28.47 -7.32 5.03
N VAL A 1027 -27.81 -8.47 4.88
CA VAL A 1027 -26.55 -8.60 4.12
C VAL A 1027 -26.79 -9.08 2.67
N LEU A 1028 -27.96 -9.65 2.36
CA LEU A 1028 -28.26 -10.20 1.03
C LEU A 1028 -28.85 -9.15 0.06
N ASP A 1029 -29.67 -8.21 0.54
CA ASP A 1029 -30.28 -7.17 -0.32
C ASP A 1029 -29.28 -6.17 -0.91
N GLY A 1030 -28.05 -6.11 -0.38
CA GLY A 1030 -26.96 -5.30 -0.93
C GLY A 1030 -26.34 -5.82 -2.23
N PHE A 1031 -26.80 -6.96 -2.76
CA PHE A 1031 -26.29 -7.57 -4.00
C PHE A 1031 -27.19 -7.36 -5.24
N ALA A 1032 -28.34 -6.71 -5.09
CA ALA A 1032 -29.23 -6.32 -6.20
C ALA A 1032 -29.44 -4.78 -6.21
N GLY A 1033 -28.44 -4.05 -6.74
CA GLY A 1033 -28.45 -2.57 -6.87
C GLY A 1033 -27.26 -1.99 -7.61
#